data_AF-A0A2T3G3U1-F1
#
_entry.id   AF-A0A2T3G3U1-F1
#
_cell.length_a   1.000
_cell.length_b   1.000
_cell.length_c   1.000
_cell.angle_alpha   90.00
_cell.angle_beta   90.00
_cell.angle_gamma   90.00
#
_symmetry.space_group_name_H-M   'P 1'
#
loop_
_entity.id
_entity.type
_entity.pdbx_description
1 polymer ?
#
loop_
_entity_poly.entity_id
_entity_poly.type
_entity_poly.pdbx_seq_one_letter_code
_entity_poly.pdbx_strand_id
1 'polypeptide(L)'
;MKTDVLIVGSGCSALYMALHLPEDLNILMVTKKEAELSDSFLAQGGICMLRNEDDYDSYFEDTMKAGHYENDAYSVELMIKSSPDVIQDLISYGVDFERNEDGSLAFTREGAHSQKRILYHEDITGKEITRHLLEKVRQKKNVTLLENTPLVDLIVRGNVALGGVIKRNNQEEKVYAKKVVLATGGIGGLYKHSTNYPHLTGDGIELSKKYQIELKNLDYVQIHPTTLYTTDHERSFLISESVRGEGAILLDKNGNRFVNELLPRDVVAEAIFKQMEKDQTDYVYEDLRPIGKEEIASHFPHIVEHCKEKGYDVFKEPIPVVPAQHYFMGGIKVDYDSHTSMKHLYAIGETACNGVHGKNRLASNSLLESLVFAKRAAKRIEKSLKERAHYMFDQTTLKLNVDPLIISALKEDITSEDVSTNSVMPFSKTGVVDLICKEDGVICGLQIFERTFELLDEACDVEFFASDGDRVEKGQLLGRVKGDVRILLSGERVALNYLQRMSGIATYTANVQEYLKDSSIRLLDTRKTTPNNRIFEKYAVRVGGGHNHRYNLSDGVLLKDNHIGAAGGVKEAIMLAKEYAPFVRKIEIEVENMEMVKEAVEAGADIIMLDNMDDDMLKEAIAYIDHRAEIEVSGNVTKENIARLTNLGVDYVSSGALTHSAPILDLSLKNLHVL
;
A
#
# COMPACT_ATOMS: atom_id res chain seq x y z
N MET A 1 -19.73 -12.89 1.78
CA MET A 1 -19.06 -12.54 0.50
C MET A 1 -17.54 -12.54 0.69
N LYS A 2 -16.77 -12.66 -0.39
CA LYS A 2 -15.30 -12.50 -0.40
C LYS A 2 -14.91 -11.51 -1.49
N THR A 3 -13.91 -10.68 -1.22
CA THR A 3 -13.38 -9.67 -2.15
C THR A 3 -11.90 -9.44 -1.85
N ASP A 4 -11.14 -8.85 -2.77
CA ASP A 4 -9.76 -8.46 -2.47
C ASP A 4 -9.72 -7.16 -1.66
N VAL A 5 -10.47 -6.15 -2.09
CA VAL A 5 -10.59 -4.86 -1.40
C VAL A 5 -12.06 -4.53 -1.12
N LEU A 6 -12.36 -4.17 0.13
CA LEU A 6 -13.66 -3.60 0.53
C LEU A 6 -13.50 -2.10 0.75
N ILE A 7 -14.18 -1.28 -0.04
CA ILE A 7 -14.22 0.18 0.10
C ILE A 7 -15.58 0.59 0.65
N VAL A 8 -15.58 1.37 1.73
CA VAL A 8 -16.79 1.79 2.43
C VAL A 8 -16.98 3.29 2.23
N GLY A 9 -17.88 3.65 1.34
CA GLY A 9 -18.11 5.01 0.87
C GLY A 9 -18.18 5.10 -0.66
N SER A 10 -18.71 6.21 -1.15
CA SER A 10 -18.86 6.50 -2.58
C SER A 10 -18.57 7.96 -2.95
N GLY A 11 -17.94 8.72 -2.04
CA GLY A 11 -17.42 10.05 -2.36
C GLY A 11 -16.23 10.01 -3.33
N CYS A 12 -15.73 11.18 -3.71
CA CYS A 12 -14.67 11.30 -4.73
C CYS A 12 -13.40 10.49 -4.38
N SER A 13 -12.99 10.44 -3.11
CA SER A 13 -11.83 9.65 -2.66
C SER A 13 -12.00 8.15 -2.91
N ALA A 14 -13.17 7.59 -2.55
CA ALA A 14 -13.49 6.18 -2.74
C ALA A 14 -13.54 5.79 -4.23
N LEU A 15 -14.20 6.62 -5.04
CA LEU A 15 -14.33 6.38 -6.49
C LEU A 15 -12.96 6.47 -7.17
N TYR A 16 -12.18 7.50 -6.85
CA TYR A 16 -10.85 7.69 -7.40
C TYR A 16 -9.88 6.58 -6.99
N MET A 17 -9.94 6.11 -5.74
CA MET A 17 -9.19 4.96 -5.28
C MET A 17 -9.53 3.70 -6.07
N ALA A 18 -10.82 3.43 -6.29
CA ALA A 18 -11.28 2.25 -7.02
C ALA A 18 -10.76 2.24 -8.47
N LEU A 19 -10.63 3.41 -9.11
CA LEU A 19 -10.05 3.52 -10.45
C LEU A 19 -8.53 3.27 -10.49
N HIS A 20 -7.84 3.50 -9.38
CA HIS A 20 -6.39 3.32 -9.24
C HIS A 20 -5.98 1.93 -8.75
N LEU A 21 -6.93 1.10 -8.32
CA LEU A 21 -6.64 -0.28 -7.97
C LEU A 21 -6.50 -1.14 -9.25
N PRO A 22 -5.59 -2.13 -9.28
CA PRO A 22 -5.39 -3.01 -10.42
C PRO A 22 -6.66 -3.74 -10.88
N GLU A 23 -6.77 -3.97 -12.19
CA GLU A 23 -7.96 -4.58 -12.81
C GLU A 23 -8.15 -6.07 -12.49
N ASP A 24 -7.11 -6.75 -12.00
CA ASP A 24 -7.14 -8.15 -11.57
C ASP A 24 -7.66 -8.35 -10.13
N LEU A 25 -7.86 -7.26 -9.38
CA LEU A 25 -8.43 -7.32 -8.04
C LEU A 25 -9.96 -7.26 -8.07
N ASN A 26 -10.62 -8.08 -7.25
CA ASN A 26 -12.06 -7.96 -7.00
C ASN A 26 -12.31 -6.87 -5.95
N ILE A 27 -13.03 -5.83 -6.34
CA ILE A 27 -13.30 -4.66 -5.49
C ILE A 27 -14.79 -4.61 -5.19
N LEU A 28 -15.13 -4.56 -3.91
CA LEU A 28 -16.49 -4.32 -3.44
C LEU A 28 -16.56 -2.93 -2.82
N MET A 29 -17.37 -2.06 -3.40
CA MET A 29 -17.73 -0.76 -2.84
C MET A 29 -19.11 -0.86 -2.22
N VAL A 30 -19.27 -0.34 -1.01
CA VAL A 30 -20.57 -0.24 -0.33
C VAL A 30 -20.83 1.19 0.13
N THR A 31 -22.05 1.67 -0.03
CA THR A 31 -22.45 3.01 0.41
C THR A 31 -23.84 2.97 1.03
N LYS A 32 -24.04 3.74 2.11
CA LYS A 32 -25.26 3.68 2.94
C LYS A 32 -26.48 4.33 2.30
N LYS A 33 -26.28 5.14 1.26
CA LYS A 33 -27.31 5.81 0.44
C LYS A 33 -26.97 5.64 -1.03
N GLU A 34 -27.75 6.26 -1.92
CA GLU A 34 -27.39 6.38 -3.33
C GLU A 34 -26.00 7.03 -3.48
N ALA A 35 -25.21 6.60 -4.46
CA ALA A 35 -23.82 7.03 -4.62
C ALA A 35 -23.68 8.52 -4.95
N GLU A 36 -24.73 9.11 -5.53
CA GLU A 36 -24.81 10.53 -5.84
C GLU A 36 -25.12 11.40 -4.61
N LEU A 37 -25.65 10.82 -3.53
CA LEU A 37 -25.90 11.52 -2.27
C LEU A 37 -24.64 11.50 -1.39
N SER A 38 -23.57 12.17 -1.82
CA SER A 38 -22.36 12.39 -1.03
C SER A 38 -21.91 13.85 -1.09
N ASP A 39 -21.26 14.34 -0.03
CA ASP A 39 -20.82 15.74 0.05
C ASP A 39 -19.84 16.14 -1.06
N SER A 40 -19.15 15.18 -1.69
CA SER A 40 -18.31 15.43 -2.86
C SER A 40 -19.11 16.03 -4.04
N PHE A 41 -20.38 15.64 -4.21
CA PHE A 41 -21.27 16.23 -5.22
C PHE A 41 -21.70 17.67 -4.88
N LEU A 42 -21.55 18.08 -3.62
CA LEU A 42 -21.98 19.39 -3.13
C LEU A 42 -20.86 20.45 -3.18
N ALA A 43 -19.62 20.06 -3.47
CA ALA A 43 -18.51 21.00 -3.50
C ALA A 43 -18.62 21.96 -4.71
N GLN A 44 -18.48 23.26 -4.45
CA GLN A 44 -18.69 24.31 -5.45
C GLN A 44 -17.38 24.94 -5.91
N GLY A 45 -16.59 25.49 -4.96
CA GLY A 45 -15.49 26.40 -5.22
C GLY A 45 -14.40 25.90 -6.18
N GLY A 46 -13.97 24.66 -6.01
CA GLY A 46 -13.03 24.04 -6.94
C GLY A 46 -12.01 23.13 -6.27
N ILE A 47 -10.94 22.85 -7.01
CA ILE A 47 -9.81 22.03 -6.60
C ILE A 47 -8.50 22.78 -6.85
N CYS A 48 -7.66 22.88 -5.82
CA CYS A 48 -6.36 23.52 -5.96
C CYS A 48 -5.39 22.70 -6.84
N MET A 49 -4.48 23.38 -7.53
CA MET A 49 -3.40 22.77 -8.31
C MET A 49 -2.13 23.61 -8.20
N LEU A 50 -0.98 22.95 -8.06
CA LEU A 50 0.33 23.56 -8.21
C LEU A 50 0.55 23.90 -9.69
N ARG A 51 0.58 25.20 -10.03
CA ARG A 51 0.66 25.65 -11.42
C ARG A 51 2.04 25.41 -12.05
N ASN A 52 3.08 25.68 -11.27
CA ASN A 52 4.49 25.54 -11.62
C ASN A 52 5.33 25.55 -10.34
N GLU A 53 6.65 25.38 -10.46
CA GLU A 53 7.56 25.37 -9.30
C GLU A 53 7.54 26.68 -8.51
N ASP A 54 7.40 27.83 -9.17
CA ASP A 54 7.39 29.16 -8.54
C ASP A 54 6.14 29.40 -7.65
N ASP A 55 5.06 28.64 -7.87
CA ASP A 55 3.82 28.73 -7.07
C ASP A 55 3.94 27.97 -5.73
N TYR A 56 4.90 27.04 -5.61
CA TYR A 56 5.03 26.12 -4.47
C TYR A 56 5.12 26.84 -3.13
N ASP A 57 6.09 27.76 -2.98
CA ASP A 57 6.34 28.43 -1.70
C ASP A 57 5.11 29.19 -1.22
N SER A 58 4.43 29.89 -2.14
CA SER A 58 3.22 30.64 -1.83
C SER A 58 2.04 29.74 -1.46
N TYR A 59 1.90 28.58 -2.11
CA TYR A 59 0.81 27.64 -1.85
C TYR A 59 1.05 26.87 -0.53
N PHE A 60 2.30 26.49 -0.28
CA PHE A 60 2.71 25.88 0.97
C PHE A 60 2.41 26.83 2.14
N GLU A 61 2.87 28.07 2.06
CA GLU A 61 2.66 29.07 3.11
C GLU A 61 1.18 29.40 3.33
N ASP A 62 0.39 29.57 2.27
CA ASP A 62 -1.06 29.79 2.40
C ASP A 62 -1.75 28.62 3.13
N THR A 63 -1.34 27.38 2.85
CA THR A 63 -1.90 26.17 3.48
C THR A 63 -1.49 26.05 4.95
N MET A 64 -0.20 26.30 5.25
CA MET A 64 0.32 26.29 6.62
C MET A 64 -0.33 27.39 7.46
N LYS A 65 -0.42 28.61 6.92
CA LYS A 65 -1.02 29.75 7.60
C LYS A 65 -2.52 29.52 7.86
N ALA A 66 -3.25 29.01 6.88
CA ALA A 66 -4.67 28.69 7.05
C ALA A 66 -4.89 27.67 8.17
N GLY A 67 -4.01 26.67 8.29
CA GLY A 67 -4.04 25.65 9.33
C GLY A 67 -3.44 26.05 10.67
N HIS A 68 -3.12 27.34 10.86
CA HIS A 68 -2.47 27.89 12.06
C HIS A 68 -1.08 27.28 12.36
N TYR A 69 -0.40 26.79 11.32
CA TYR A 69 0.87 26.06 11.40
C TYR A 69 0.80 24.79 12.27
N GLU A 70 -0.41 24.26 12.47
CA GLU A 70 -0.65 22.96 13.13
C GLU A 70 -0.75 21.81 12.13
N ASN A 71 -0.48 22.10 10.85
CA ASN A 71 -0.41 21.13 9.78
C ASN A 71 0.84 20.25 9.92
N ASP A 72 0.80 19.07 9.30
CA ASP A 72 2.00 18.29 9.03
C ASP A 72 2.65 18.79 7.73
N ALA A 73 3.81 19.45 7.86
CA ALA A 73 4.50 20.10 6.73
C ALA A 73 4.77 19.13 5.57
N TYR A 74 5.16 17.89 5.86
CA TYR A 74 5.44 16.90 4.81
C TYR A 74 4.17 16.50 4.07
N SER A 75 3.04 16.34 4.77
CA SER A 75 1.75 16.03 4.15
C SER A 75 1.25 17.17 3.26
N VAL A 76 1.48 18.42 3.65
CA VAL A 76 1.18 19.60 2.84
C VAL A 76 2.04 19.61 1.57
N GLU A 77 3.35 19.45 1.70
CA GLU A 77 4.27 19.34 0.56
C GLU A 77 3.85 18.22 -0.40
N LEU A 78 3.56 17.04 0.16
CA LEU A 78 3.15 15.86 -0.57
C LEU A 78 1.88 16.10 -1.37
N MET A 79 0.85 16.70 -0.76
CA MET A 79 -0.40 17.06 -1.44
C MET A 79 -0.14 18.04 -2.59
N ILE A 80 0.61 19.12 -2.33
CA ILE A 80 0.87 20.17 -3.31
C ILE A 80 1.63 19.59 -4.52
N LYS A 81 2.73 18.87 -4.28
CA LYS A 81 3.56 18.30 -5.34
C LYS A 81 2.86 17.20 -6.14
N SER A 82 1.89 16.50 -5.53
CA SER A 82 1.10 15.47 -6.21
C SER A 82 -0.07 16.04 -7.04
N SER A 83 -0.41 17.31 -6.86
CA SER A 83 -1.60 17.89 -7.48
C SER A 83 -1.62 17.85 -9.02
N PRO A 84 -0.52 18.10 -9.77
CA PRO A 84 -0.59 18.08 -11.23
C PRO A 84 -0.95 16.70 -11.80
N ASP A 85 -0.42 15.64 -11.18
CA ASP A 85 -0.69 14.24 -11.54
C ASP A 85 -2.16 13.88 -11.30
N VAL A 86 -2.74 14.32 -10.17
CA VAL A 86 -4.17 14.13 -9.89
C VAL A 86 -5.06 14.86 -10.91
N ILE A 87 -4.74 16.12 -11.24
CA ILE A 87 -5.50 16.87 -12.24
C ILE A 87 -5.43 16.21 -13.61
N GLN A 88 -4.27 15.69 -14.00
CA GLN A 88 -4.10 14.98 -15.26
C GLN A 88 -4.99 13.73 -15.33
N ASP A 89 -5.11 12.97 -14.23
CA ASP A 89 -6.03 11.84 -14.17
C ASP A 89 -7.49 12.30 -14.33
N LEU A 90 -7.91 13.35 -13.62
CA LEU A 90 -9.27 13.86 -13.70
C LEU A 90 -9.65 14.26 -15.13
N ILE A 91 -8.77 14.99 -15.82
CA ILE A 91 -8.95 15.35 -17.23
C ILE A 91 -9.04 14.08 -18.09
N SER A 92 -8.21 13.06 -17.83
CA SER A 92 -8.26 11.79 -18.55
C SER A 92 -9.56 11.01 -18.35
N TYR A 93 -10.22 11.22 -17.20
CA TYR A 93 -11.54 10.65 -16.91
C TYR A 93 -12.71 11.44 -17.52
N GLY A 94 -12.43 12.60 -18.10
CA GLY A 94 -13.41 13.44 -18.80
C GLY A 94 -13.90 14.65 -18.01
N VAL A 95 -13.30 14.96 -16.86
CA VAL A 95 -13.64 16.16 -16.09
C VAL A 95 -13.31 17.40 -16.91
N ASP A 96 -14.30 18.25 -17.12
CA ASP A 96 -14.16 19.45 -17.95
C ASP A 96 -13.90 20.69 -17.09
N PHE A 97 -12.64 21.03 -16.86
CA PHE A 97 -12.31 22.29 -16.18
C PHE A 97 -12.39 23.47 -17.14
N GLU A 98 -12.79 24.63 -16.62
CA GLU A 98 -12.80 25.89 -17.38
C GLU A 98 -11.45 26.20 -18.02
N ARG A 99 -11.48 26.79 -19.22
CA ARG A 99 -10.29 27.11 -20.02
C ARG A 99 -10.29 28.57 -20.47
N ASN A 100 -9.11 29.15 -20.55
CA ASN A 100 -8.91 30.45 -21.19
C ASN A 100 -9.05 30.31 -22.72
N GLU A 101 -9.15 31.44 -23.43
CA GLU A 101 -9.30 31.47 -24.89
C GLU A 101 -8.16 30.73 -25.64
N ASP A 102 -6.98 30.63 -25.04
CA ASP A 102 -5.81 29.93 -25.59
C ASP A 102 -5.83 28.41 -25.33
N GLY A 103 -6.87 27.90 -24.65
CA GLY A 103 -7.03 26.48 -24.29
C GLY A 103 -6.30 26.06 -23.01
N SER A 104 -5.56 26.96 -22.36
CA SER A 104 -4.96 26.70 -21.04
C SER A 104 -6.02 26.64 -19.93
N LEU A 105 -5.71 25.95 -18.83
CA LEU A 105 -6.62 25.86 -17.69
C LEU A 105 -6.86 27.25 -17.07
N ALA A 106 -8.13 27.57 -16.81
CA ALA A 106 -8.51 28.79 -16.11
C ALA A 106 -8.40 28.58 -14.60
N PHE A 107 -7.86 29.59 -13.90
CA PHE A 107 -7.69 29.56 -12.45
C PHE A 107 -8.47 30.67 -11.77
N THR A 108 -9.15 30.33 -10.68
CA THR A 108 -9.78 31.26 -9.75
C THR A 108 -9.04 31.30 -8.41
N ARG A 109 -9.56 32.10 -7.48
CA ARG A 109 -9.01 32.30 -6.13
C ARG A 109 -10.14 32.47 -5.12
N GLU A 110 -10.02 31.81 -3.97
CA GLU A 110 -10.89 31.97 -2.82
C GLU A 110 -10.16 32.67 -1.66
N GLY A 111 -10.85 32.89 -0.54
CA GLY A 111 -10.30 33.49 0.66
C GLY A 111 -9.02 32.78 1.14
N ALA A 112 -8.10 33.57 1.72
CA ALA A 112 -6.80 33.14 2.24
C ALA A 112 -5.76 32.62 1.22
N HIS A 113 -6.08 32.59 -0.08
CA HIS A 113 -5.08 32.34 -1.12
C HIS A 113 -4.37 33.63 -1.54
N SER A 114 -3.04 33.59 -1.67
CA SER A 114 -2.23 34.68 -2.20
C SER A 114 -2.28 34.77 -3.73
N GLN A 115 -2.48 33.64 -4.43
CA GLN A 115 -2.47 33.52 -5.88
C GLN A 115 -3.73 32.80 -6.43
N LYS A 116 -4.01 32.97 -7.73
CA LYS A 116 -5.04 32.18 -8.44
C LYS A 116 -4.49 30.79 -8.74
N ARG A 117 -5.05 29.74 -8.12
CA ARG A 117 -4.59 28.35 -8.27
C ARG A 117 -5.70 27.29 -8.18
N ILE A 118 -6.96 27.74 -8.18
CA ILE A 118 -8.12 26.85 -8.03
C ILE A 118 -8.69 26.60 -9.42
N LEU A 119 -8.76 25.34 -9.82
CA LEU A 119 -9.50 24.90 -11.00
C LEU A 119 -10.97 24.72 -10.64
N TYR A 120 -11.85 25.04 -11.58
CA TYR A 120 -13.29 25.03 -11.38
C TYR A 120 -14.03 24.63 -12.66
N HIS A 121 -15.28 24.20 -12.49
CA HIS A 121 -16.27 24.05 -13.55
C HIS A 121 -17.55 24.72 -13.07
N GLU A 122 -17.83 25.90 -13.62
CA GLU A 122 -18.91 26.77 -13.15
C GLU A 122 -18.86 26.88 -11.60
N ASP A 123 -19.99 26.67 -10.92
CA ASP A 123 -20.09 26.58 -9.46
C ASP A 123 -20.42 25.15 -8.96
N ILE A 124 -20.20 24.14 -9.80
CA ILE A 124 -20.56 22.73 -9.54
C ILE A 124 -19.37 21.77 -9.68
N THR A 125 -18.14 22.26 -9.45
CA THR A 125 -16.89 21.51 -9.65
C THR A 125 -16.90 20.12 -9.00
N GLY A 126 -17.42 20.00 -7.78
CA GLY A 126 -17.53 18.73 -7.06
C GLY A 126 -18.43 17.72 -7.75
N LYS A 127 -19.59 18.17 -8.24
CA LYS A 127 -20.52 17.34 -9.04
C LYS A 127 -19.86 16.88 -10.34
N GLU A 128 -19.18 17.79 -11.02
CA GLU A 128 -18.52 17.50 -12.29
C GLU A 128 -17.40 16.46 -12.15
N ILE A 129 -16.55 16.60 -11.12
CA ILE A 129 -15.52 15.60 -10.78
C ILE A 129 -16.16 14.26 -10.39
N THR A 130 -17.06 14.28 -9.41
CA THR A 130 -17.55 13.05 -8.77
C THR A 130 -18.43 12.24 -9.72
N ARG A 131 -19.23 12.90 -10.57
CA ARG A 131 -20.03 12.25 -11.62
C ARG A 131 -19.14 11.47 -12.59
N HIS A 132 -18.10 12.10 -13.13
CA HIS A 132 -17.19 11.42 -14.07
C HIS A 132 -16.48 10.23 -13.42
N LEU A 133 -16.00 10.38 -12.18
CA LEU A 133 -15.41 9.27 -11.44
C LEU A 133 -16.41 8.12 -11.25
N LEU A 134 -17.65 8.42 -10.87
CA LEU A 134 -18.71 7.43 -10.67
C LEU A 134 -19.06 6.69 -11.98
N GLU A 135 -19.16 7.42 -13.10
CA GLU A 135 -19.39 6.85 -14.42
C GLU A 135 -18.28 5.87 -14.82
N LYS A 136 -17.01 6.24 -14.60
CA LYS A 136 -15.87 5.35 -14.87
C LYS A 136 -15.86 4.12 -13.96
N VAL A 137 -16.18 4.29 -12.67
CA VAL A 137 -16.28 3.17 -11.73
C VAL A 137 -17.39 2.19 -12.15
N ARG A 138 -18.56 2.70 -12.56
CA ARG A 138 -19.67 1.86 -13.05
C ARG A 138 -19.31 1.06 -14.32
N GLN A 139 -18.29 1.48 -15.07
CA GLN A 139 -17.80 0.77 -16.26
C GLN A 139 -16.75 -0.31 -15.96
N LYS A 140 -16.15 -0.32 -14.76
CA LYS A 140 -15.12 -1.30 -14.37
C LYS A 140 -15.76 -2.66 -14.09
N LYS A 141 -15.27 -3.70 -14.78
CA LYS A 141 -15.78 -5.09 -14.61
C LYS A 141 -15.41 -5.72 -13.28
N ASN A 142 -14.31 -5.27 -12.67
CA ASN A 142 -13.78 -5.81 -11.43
C ASN A 142 -14.29 -5.06 -10.18
N VAL A 143 -15.14 -4.04 -10.36
CA VAL A 143 -15.74 -3.27 -9.27
C VAL A 143 -17.24 -3.59 -9.18
N THR A 144 -17.70 -3.94 -7.97
CA THR A 144 -19.12 -4.04 -7.63
C THR A 144 -19.48 -2.91 -6.67
N LEU A 145 -20.43 -2.06 -7.04
CA LEU A 145 -20.97 -0.99 -6.18
C LEU A 145 -22.34 -1.39 -5.64
N LEU A 146 -22.47 -1.47 -4.32
CA LEU A 146 -23.73 -1.70 -3.63
C LEU A 146 -24.20 -0.44 -2.91
N GLU A 147 -25.27 0.16 -3.42
CA GLU A 147 -25.96 1.28 -2.77
C GLU A 147 -26.90 0.80 -1.66
N ASN A 148 -27.33 1.73 -0.80
CA ASN A 148 -28.23 1.43 0.33
C ASN A 148 -27.73 0.29 1.24
N THR A 149 -26.42 0.18 1.38
CA THR A 149 -25.71 -0.91 2.06
C THR A 149 -24.69 -0.32 3.05
N PRO A 150 -25.12 0.07 4.27
CA PRO A 150 -24.20 0.59 5.27
C PRO A 150 -23.26 -0.49 5.81
N LEU A 151 -22.03 -0.10 6.15
CA LEU A 151 -21.16 -0.86 7.04
C LEU A 151 -21.66 -0.72 8.47
N VAL A 152 -21.79 -1.85 9.17
CA VAL A 152 -22.23 -1.92 10.57
C VAL A 152 -21.06 -2.21 11.51
N ASP A 153 -20.12 -3.06 11.08
CA ASP A 153 -19.00 -3.47 11.94
C ASP A 153 -17.76 -3.89 11.13
N LEU A 154 -16.61 -4.00 11.81
CA LEU A 154 -15.40 -4.60 11.24
C LEU A 154 -15.26 -6.07 11.65
N ILE A 155 -14.73 -6.90 10.74
CA ILE A 155 -14.31 -8.26 11.06
C ILE A 155 -12.82 -8.19 11.40
N VAL A 156 -12.45 -8.44 12.66
CA VAL A 156 -11.09 -8.20 13.16
C VAL A 156 -10.52 -9.46 13.83
N ARG A 157 -9.22 -9.69 13.66
CA ARG A 157 -8.44 -10.69 14.42
C ARG A 157 -7.14 -10.06 14.90
N GLY A 158 -7.00 -9.87 16.22
CA GLY A 158 -5.89 -9.08 16.76
C GLY A 158 -5.96 -7.64 16.25
N ASN A 159 -4.83 -7.08 15.80
CA ASN A 159 -4.79 -5.75 15.17
C ASN A 159 -4.87 -5.82 13.63
N VAL A 160 -5.63 -6.77 13.07
CA VAL A 160 -5.74 -7.00 11.63
C VAL A 160 -7.20 -6.97 11.19
N ALA A 161 -7.52 -6.09 10.24
CA ALA A 161 -8.81 -6.09 9.55
C ALA A 161 -8.89 -7.24 8.54
N LEU A 162 -9.95 -8.04 8.64
CA LEU A 162 -10.25 -9.18 7.77
C LEU A 162 -11.50 -8.96 6.90
N GLY A 163 -12.11 -7.78 6.98
CA GLY A 163 -13.33 -7.44 6.27
C GLY A 163 -14.30 -6.61 7.11
N GLY A 164 -15.58 -6.64 6.73
CA GLY A 164 -16.65 -5.87 7.37
C GLY A 164 -17.98 -6.62 7.41
N VAL A 165 -18.87 -6.16 8.28
CA VAL A 165 -20.27 -6.58 8.34
C VAL A 165 -21.10 -5.46 7.69
N ILE A 166 -21.82 -5.80 6.62
CA ILE A 166 -22.68 -4.86 5.90
C ILE A 166 -24.15 -5.20 6.18
N LYS A 167 -25.05 -4.22 6.09
CA LYS A 167 -26.48 -4.46 6.20
C LYS A 167 -27.17 -4.29 4.85
N ARG A 168 -27.83 -5.35 4.37
CA ARG A 168 -28.59 -5.34 3.12
C ARG A 168 -29.93 -6.02 3.34
N ASN A 169 -31.02 -5.47 2.81
CA ASN A 169 -32.37 -6.03 2.97
C ASN A 169 -32.73 -6.32 4.45
N ASN A 170 -32.31 -5.44 5.37
CA ASN A 170 -32.44 -5.62 6.82
C ASN A 170 -31.74 -6.84 7.43
N GLN A 171 -30.79 -7.45 6.73
CA GLN A 171 -29.96 -8.55 7.22
C GLN A 171 -28.49 -8.14 7.24
N GLU A 172 -27.76 -8.62 8.24
CA GLU A 172 -26.31 -8.47 8.33
C GLU A 172 -25.61 -9.56 7.52
N GLU A 173 -24.70 -9.15 6.65
CA GLU A 173 -23.89 -10.03 5.82
C GLU A 173 -22.40 -9.79 6.07
N LYS A 174 -21.63 -10.87 6.23
CA LYS A 174 -20.18 -10.79 6.40
C LYS A 174 -19.49 -10.70 5.04
N VAL A 175 -18.63 -9.70 4.88
CA VAL A 175 -17.72 -9.55 3.74
C VAL A 175 -16.30 -9.76 4.24
N TYR A 176 -15.63 -10.81 3.76
CA TYR A 176 -14.21 -11.01 4.02
C TYR A 176 -13.38 -10.32 2.92
N ALA A 177 -12.41 -9.51 3.33
CA ALA A 177 -11.56 -8.75 2.43
C ALA A 177 -10.09 -8.85 2.84
N LYS A 178 -9.16 -8.80 1.88
CA LYS A 178 -7.72 -8.73 2.17
C LYS A 178 -7.33 -7.35 2.69
N LYS A 179 -8.02 -6.31 2.25
CA LYS A 179 -7.84 -4.90 2.63
C LYS A 179 -9.20 -4.23 2.79
N VAL A 180 -9.34 -3.37 3.80
CA VAL A 180 -10.54 -2.58 4.07
C VAL A 180 -10.20 -1.09 4.02
N VAL A 181 -11.05 -0.30 3.39
CA VAL A 181 -10.87 1.15 3.25
C VAL A 181 -12.11 1.87 3.77
N LEU A 182 -11.93 2.79 4.71
CA LEU A 182 -12.97 3.67 5.23
C LEU A 182 -12.91 5.03 4.52
N ALA A 183 -13.97 5.34 3.78
CA ALA A 183 -14.16 6.59 3.04
C ALA A 183 -15.57 7.15 3.33
N THR A 184 -15.93 7.17 4.62
CA THR A 184 -17.30 7.35 5.11
C THR A 184 -17.78 8.81 5.22
N GLY A 185 -16.93 9.78 4.86
CA GLY A 185 -17.15 11.22 5.06
C GLY A 185 -16.91 11.67 6.51
N GLY A 186 -17.25 12.93 6.78
CA GLY A 186 -17.13 13.54 8.12
C GLY A 186 -18.26 13.24 9.09
N ILE A 187 -18.51 14.20 9.98
CA ILE A 187 -19.42 14.10 11.14
C ILE A 187 -20.60 15.08 11.08
N GLY A 188 -20.85 15.71 9.93
CA GLY A 188 -21.79 16.82 9.82
C GLY A 188 -23.24 16.49 10.18
N GLY A 189 -23.66 15.25 9.96
CA GLY A 189 -25.00 14.76 10.34
C GLY A 189 -25.25 14.70 11.85
N LEU A 190 -24.22 14.90 12.69
CA LEU A 190 -24.37 15.00 14.14
C LEU A 190 -24.76 16.42 14.60
N TYR A 191 -24.68 17.42 13.73
CA TYR A 191 -24.93 18.82 14.06
C TYR A 191 -26.35 19.24 13.68
N LYS A 192 -26.97 20.09 14.52
CA LYS A 192 -28.30 20.67 14.25
C LYS A 192 -28.31 21.50 12.96
N HIS A 193 -27.22 22.25 12.71
CA HIS A 193 -27.01 23.05 11.51
C HIS A 193 -25.71 22.57 10.85
N SER A 194 -25.82 22.07 9.63
CA SER A 194 -24.68 21.56 8.85
C SER A 194 -24.95 21.73 7.36
N THR A 195 -23.89 22.04 6.61
CA THR A 195 -23.94 22.06 5.13
C THR A 195 -23.81 20.67 4.52
N ASN A 196 -23.65 19.63 5.33
CA ASN A 196 -23.38 18.27 4.90
C ASN A 196 -24.69 17.46 4.86
N TYR A 197 -24.70 16.35 4.14
CA TYR A 197 -25.87 15.47 4.20
C TYR A 197 -26.07 14.89 5.62
N PRO A 198 -27.32 14.81 6.14
CA PRO A 198 -27.60 14.33 7.50
C PRO A 198 -27.16 12.89 7.76
N HIS A 199 -26.95 12.09 6.71
CA HIS A 199 -26.49 10.73 6.88
C HIS A 199 -25.01 10.65 7.24
N LEU A 200 -24.18 11.70 7.11
CA LEU A 200 -22.76 11.66 7.48
C LEU A 200 -22.55 11.73 9.00
N THR A 201 -22.63 10.57 9.64
CA THR A 201 -22.74 10.39 11.09
C THR A 201 -21.43 9.97 11.78
N GLY A 202 -20.28 10.03 11.09
CA GLY A 202 -19.00 9.64 11.68
C GLY A 202 -18.81 8.13 11.91
N ASP A 203 -19.43 7.28 11.10
CA ASP A 203 -19.44 5.82 11.30
C ASP A 203 -18.02 5.22 11.41
N GLY A 204 -17.09 5.66 10.55
CA GLY A 204 -15.69 5.24 10.61
C GLY A 204 -14.98 5.65 11.91
N ILE A 205 -15.37 6.79 12.49
CA ILE A 205 -14.83 7.29 13.77
C ILE A 205 -15.31 6.40 14.93
N GLU A 206 -16.60 6.05 14.95
CA GLU A 206 -17.15 5.17 15.99
C GLU A 206 -16.57 3.76 15.92
N LEU A 207 -16.39 3.20 14.72
CA LEU A 207 -15.67 1.94 14.55
C LEU A 207 -14.23 2.04 15.02
N SER A 208 -13.56 3.17 14.74
CA SER A 208 -12.19 3.40 15.19
C SER A 208 -12.07 3.42 16.72
N LYS A 209 -13.00 4.09 17.41
CA LYS A 209 -13.06 4.06 18.88
C LYS A 209 -13.25 2.64 19.40
N LYS A 210 -14.20 1.89 18.82
CA LYS A 210 -14.51 0.52 19.23
C LYS A 210 -13.32 -0.42 19.13
N TYR A 211 -12.53 -0.29 18.06
CA TYR A 211 -11.37 -1.15 17.79
C TYR A 211 -10.02 -0.53 18.19
N GLN A 212 -10.02 0.57 18.93
CA GLN A 212 -8.81 1.26 19.40
C GLN A 212 -7.86 1.66 18.26
N ILE A 213 -8.43 2.02 17.11
CA ILE A 213 -7.70 2.62 15.99
C ILE A 213 -7.43 4.08 16.36
N GLU A 214 -6.21 4.55 16.09
CA GLU A 214 -5.78 5.89 16.49
C GLU A 214 -6.62 6.97 15.79
N LEU A 215 -7.06 7.95 16.58
CA LEU A 215 -7.79 9.13 16.13
C LEU A 215 -6.93 10.37 16.41
N LYS A 216 -7.10 11.42 15.61
CA LYS A 216 -6.36 12.68 15.76
C LYS A 216 -7.28 13.88 15.53
N ASN A 217 -7.08 14.93 16.32
CA ASN A 217 -7.69 16.25 16.17
C ASN A 217 -9.23 16.23 16.08
N LEU A 218 -9.91 15.42 16.90
CA LEU A 218 -11.38 15.26 16.84
C LEU A 218 -12.16 16.55 17.14
N ASP A 219 -11.51 17.52 17.77
CA ASP A 219 -12.01 18.86 18.05
C ASP A 219 -11.81 19.85 16.89
N TYR A 220 -11.14 19.44 15.80
CA TYR A 220 -10.83 20.32 14.67
C TYR A 220 -11.97 20.25 13.66
N VAL A 221 -13.01 21.03 13.95
CA VAL A 221 -14.24 21.13 13.15
C VAL A 221 -14.34 22.55 12.59
N GLN A 222 -14.49 22.68 11.27
CA GLN A 222 -14.71 23.96 10.63
C GLN A 222 -16.18 24.32 10.71
N ILE A 223 -16.46 25.48 11.32
CA ILE A 223 -17.78 26.09 11.39
C ILE A 223 -17.82 27.24 10.38
N HIS A 224 -18.77 27.19 9.45
CA HIS A 224 -19.04 28.33 8.58
C HIS A 224 -19.91 29.35 9.33
N PRO A 225 -19.56 30.65 9.34
CA PRO A 225 -20.31 31.65 10.12
C PRO A 225 -21.77 31.82 9.70
N THR A 226 -22.04 31.77 8.39
CA THR A 226 -23.34 32.14 7.84
C THR A 226 -23.92 31.05 6.95
N THR A 227 -25.00 30.44 7.42
CA THR A 227 -25.89 29.60 6.61
C THR A 227 -27.31 30.09 6.80
N LEU A 228 -28.16 29.97 5.77
CA LEU A 228 -29.54 30.38 5.87
C LEU A 228 -30.23 29.55 6.95
N TYR A 229 -30.79 30.23 7.96
CA TYR A 229 -31.54 29.56 9.01
C TYR A 229 -32.86 29.06 8.45
N THR A 230 -33.09 27.76 8.62
CA THR A 230 -34.36 27.11 8.30
C THR A 230 -34.79 26.20 9.44
N THR A 231 -36.09 25.94 9.51
CA THR A 231 -36.68 25.04 10.51
C THR A 231 -36.86 23.62 9.99
N ASP A 232 -36.70 23.41 8.69
CA ASP A 232 -36.57 22.07 8.13
C ASP A 232 -35.20 21.53 8.58
N HIS A 233 -35.16 20.41 9.28
CA HIS A 233 -33.91 19.76 9.73
C HIS A 233 -33.14 19.11 8.56
N GLU A 234 -33.23 19.73 7.39
CA GLU A 234 -32.48 19.39 6.20
C GLU A 234 -31.11 20.08 6.23
N ARG A 235 -30.35 19.85 5.16
CA ARG A 235 -29.04 20.47 4.97
C ARG A 235 -29.15 21.99 4.93
N SER A 236 -28.36 22.69 5.75
CA SER A 236 -28.30 24.15 5.77
C SER A 236 -27.71 24.70 4.47
N PHE A 237 -28.36 25.69 3.87
CA PHE A 237 -27.88 26.35 2.66
C PHE A 237 -26.77 27.35 3.02
N LEU A 238 -25.62 27.21 2.37
CA LEU A 238 -24.46 28.06 2.62
C LEU A 238 -24.67 29.47 2.06
N ILE A 239 -24.48 30.49 2.88
CA ILE A 239 -24.36 31.87 2.41
C ILE A 239 -22.87 32.15 2.25
N SER A 240 -22.39 32.31 1.01
CA SER A 240 -20.95 32.39 0.71
C SER A 240 -20.25 33.49 1.51
N GLU A 241 -19.02 33.22 1.97
CA GLU A 241 -18.17 34.23 2.62
C GLU A 241 -17.92 35.47 1.76
N SER A 242 -17.95 35.32 0.43
CA SER A 242 -17.85 36.45 -0.50
C SER A 242 -18.94 37.50 -0.27
N VAL A 243 -20.12 37.11 0.22
CA VAL A 243 -21.23 38.03 0.54
C VAL A 243 -20.79 39.03 1.62
N ARG A 244 -20.17 38.55 2.71
CA ARG A 244 -19.56 39.40 3.73
C ARG A 244 -18.39 40.22 3.18
N GLY A 245 -17.57 39.61 2.32
CA GLY A 245 -16.44 40.27 1.65
C GLY A 245 -16.84 41.46 0.78
N GLU A 246 -18.02 41.41 0.16
CA GLU A 246 -18.55 42.45 -0.72
C GLU A 246 -19.38 43.51 0.00
N GLY A 247 -19.53 43.41 1.33
CA GLY A 247 -20.09 44.46 2.17
C GLY A 247 -21.36 44.11 2.91
N ALA A 248 -21.84 42.84 2.87
CA ALA A 248 -22.92 42.44 3.75
C ALA A 248 -22.54 42.60 5.23
N ILE A 249 -23.53 42.96 6.05
CA ILE A 249 -23.34 43.21 7.48
C ILE A 249 -24.18 42.27 8.35
N LEU A 250 -23.63 41.88 9.50
CA LEU A 250 -24.32 41.04 10.48
C LEU A 250 -24.99 41.89 11.54
N LEU A 251 -26.29 41.68 11.71
CA LEU A 251 -27.18 42.47 12.56
C LEU A 251 -27.79 41.62 13.68
N ASP A 252 -27.90 42.22 14.87
CA ASP A 252 -28.62 41.66 16.01
C ASP A 252 -30.15 41.68 15.80
N LYS A 253 -30.92 41.17 16.76
CA LYS A 253 -32.40 41.16 16.67
C LYS A 253 -33.05 42.54 16.57
N ASN A 254 -32.32 43.61 16.92
CA ASN A 254 -32.78 45.00 16.89
C ASN A 254 -32.25 45.75 15.66
N GLY A 255 -31.51 45.10 14.76
CA GLY A 255 -30.93 45.70 13.56
C GLY A 255 -29.60 46.42 13.78
N ASN A 256 -28.89 46.19 14.90
CA ASN A 256 -27.58 46.78 15.15
C ASN A 256 -26.45 45.86 14.70
N ARG A 257 -25.42 46.42 14.06
CA ARG A 257 -24.19 45.69 13.72
C ARG A 257 -23.39 45.35 14.98
N PHE A 258 -22.94 44.11 15.12
CA PHE A 258 -22.28 43.62 16.35
C PHE A 258 -20.88 43.02 16.14
N VAL A 259 -20.46 42.79 14.89
CA VAL A 259 -19.15 42.20 14.56
C VAL A 259 -18.56 42.81 13.30
N ASN A 260 -17.25 42.71 13.13
CA ASN A 260 -16.60 42.97 11.84
C ASN A 260 -16.58 41.67 11.03
N GLU A 261 -17.31 41.65 9.93
CA GLU A 261 -17.60 40.49 9.09
C GLU A 261 -16.37 39.99 8.31
N LEU A 262 -15.33 40.83 8.21
CA LEU A 262 -14.05 40.53 7.56
C LEU A 262 -13.03 39.85 8.49
N LEU A 263 -13.40 39.57 9.74
CA LEU A 263 -12.57 38.78 10.65
C LEU A 263 -12.51 37.30 10.22
N PRO A 264 -11.53 36.52 10.71
CA PRO A 264 -11.47 35.08 10.47
C PRO A 264 -12.76 34.34 10.85
N ARG A 265 -13.05 33.23 10.16
CA ARG A 265 -14.31 32.47 10.27
C ARG A 265 -14.64 32.06 11.71
N ASP A 266 -13.66 31.52 12.41
CA ASP A 266 -13.79 31.10 13.80
C ASP A 266 -14.22 32.26 14.71
N VAL A 267 -13.64 33.44 14.52
CA VAL A 267 -13.98 34.66 15.28
C VAL A 267 -15.39 35.15 14.97
N VAL A 268 -15.79 35.17 13.69
CA VAL A 268 -17.14 35.62 13.29
C VAL A 268 -18.19 34.63 13.78
N ALA A 269 -17.96 33.33 13.63
CA ALA A 269 -18.87 32.29 14.13
C ALA A 269 -19.04 32.38 15.65
N GLU A 270 -17.95 32.56 16.41
CA GLU A 270 -18.02 32.74 17.87
C GLU A 270 -18.79 34.00 18.25
N ALA A 271 -18.60 35.11 17.53
CA ALA A 271 -19.35 36.35 17.76
C ALA A 271 -20.86 36.15 17.51
N ILE A 272 -21.23 35.44 16.45
CA ILE A 272 -22.64 35.10 16.16
C ILE A 272 -23.23 34.26 17.29
N PHE A 273 -22.53 33.22 17.75
CA PHE A 273 -22.99 32.39 18.86
C PHE A 273 -23.23 33.21 20.15
N LYS A 274 -22.27 34.07 20.52
CA LYS A 274 -22.42 34.95 21.69
C LYS A 274 -23.58 35.92 21.55
N GLN A 275 -23.81 36.43 20.35
CA GLN A 275 -24.92 37.34 20.07
C GLN A 275 -26.27 36.61 20.16
N MET A 276 -26.38 35.41 19.57
CA MET A 276 -27.56 34.55 19.67
C MET A 276 -27.91 34.21 21.13
N GLU A 277 -26.91 33.86 21.94
CA GLU A 277 -27.06 33.59 23.37
C GLU A 277 -27.53 34.82 24.14
N LYS A 278 -26.89 35.98 23.92
CA LYS A 278 -27.27 37.26 24.52
C LYS A 278 -28.71 37.66 24.18
N ASP A 279 -29.12 37.44 22.93
CA ASP A 279 -30.44 37.83 22.45
C ASP A 279 -31.53 36.79 22.70
N GLN A 280 -31.16 35.57 23.08
CA GLN A 280 -32.02 34.38 23.18
C GLN A 280 -32.76 34.09 21.88
N THR A 281 -32.01 34.03 20.78
CA THR A 281 -32.52 33.82 19.41
C THR A 281 -31.82 32.63 18.74
N ASP A 282 -32.51 31.98 17.80
CA ASP A 282 -31.95 30.84 17.05
C ASP A 282 -31.04 31.25 15.87
N TYR A 283 -31.01 32.54 15.52
CA TYR A 283 -30.25 33.10 14.40
C TYR A 283 -29.98 34.59 14.62
N VAL A 284 -29.05 35.13 13.82
CA VAL A 284 -28.86 36.58 13.62
C VAL A 284 -29.29 36.96 12.21
N TYR A 285 -29.26 38.24 11.84
CA TYR A 285 -29.58 38.66 10.49
C TYR A 285 -28.30 38.99 9.70
N GLU A 286 -28.27 38.64 8.42
CA GLU A 286 -27.27 39.12 7.45
C GLU A 286 -27.97 40.03 6.44
N ASP A 287 -27.52 41.28 6.35
CA ASP A 287 -28.07 42.28 5.45
C ASP A 287 -27.15 42.46 4.24
N LEU A 288 -27.63 41.98 3.09
CA LEU A 288 -26.91 42.03 1.81
C LEU A 288 -27.04 43.39 1.11
N ARG A 289 -28.05 44.21 1.48
CA ARG A 289 -28.39 45.44 0.77
C ARG A 289 -27.22 46.43 0.62
N PRO A 290 -26.26 46.56 1.56
CA PRO A 290 -25.10 47.45 1.39
C PRO A 290 -24.21 47.10 0.19
N ILE A 291 -24.23 45.85 -0.30
CA ILE A 291 -23.46 45.41 -1.47
C ILE A 291 -23.92 46.15 -2.74
N GLY A 292 -25.23 46.38 -2.88
CA GLY A 292 -25.84 46.96 -4.08
C GLY A 292 -26.64 45.96 -4.90
N LYS A 293 -27.77 46.41 -5.46
CA LYS A 293 -28.74 45.52 -6.14
C LYS A 293 -28.17 44.86 -7.40
N GLU A 294 -27.40 45.61 -8.17
CA GLU A 294 -26.80 45.12 -9.42
C GLU A 294 -25.70 44.10 -9.11
N GLU A 295 -24.82 44.38 -8.15
CA GLU A 295 -23.80 43.43 -7.70
C GLU A 295 -24.41 42.14 -7.14
N ILE A 296 -25.39 42.23 -6.23
CA ILE A 296 -26.04 41.04 -5.65
C ILE A 296 -26.66 40.15 -6.74
N ALA A 297 -27.38 40.75 -7.69
CA ALA A 297 -28.03 40.01 -8.76
C ALA A 297 -27.04 39.35 -9.72
N SER A 298 -25.87 39.97 -9.92
CA SER A 298 -24.83 39.46 -10.82
C SER A 298 -23.92 38.43 -10.15
N HIS A 299 -23.46 38.67 -8.92
CA HIS A 299 -22.46 37.85 -8.25
C HIS A 299 -23.06 36.70 -7.44
N PHE A 300 -24.31 36.84 -6.95
CA PHE A 300 -24.94 35.85 -6.05
C PHE A 300 -26.32 35.35 -6.53
N PRO A 301 -26.52 35.03 -7.81
CA PRO A 301 -27.84 34.67 -8.34
C PRO A 301 -28.48 33.45 -7.65
N HIS A 302 -27.69 32.43 -7.31
CA HIS A 302 -28.19 31.24 -6.59
C HIS A 302 -28.59 31.54 -5.15
N ILE A 303 -27.89 32.43 -4.45
CA ILE A 303 -28.28 32.85 -3.09
C ILE A 303 -29.59 33.63 -3.16
N VAL A 304 -29.74 34.54 -4.13
CA VAL A 304 -30.97 35.30 -4.36
C VAL A 304 -32.15 34.36 -4.63
N GLU A 305 -31.97 33.39 -5.52
CA GLU A 305 -33.00 32.41 -5.88
C GLU A 305 -33.41 31.57 -4.66
N HIS A 306 -32.44 31.00 -3.94
CA HIS A 306 -32.72 30.15 -2.78
C HIS A 306 -33.38 30.91 -1.63
N CYS A 307 -32.90 32.13 -1.32
CA CYS A 307 -33.54 32.99 -0.32
C CYS A 307 -34.99 33.30 -0.70
N LYS A 308 -35.25 33.57 -1.99
CA LYS A 308 -36.60 33.83 -2.51
C LYS A 308 -37.51 32.60 -2.39
N GLU A 309 -37.01 31.41 -2.69
CA GLU A 309 -37.73 30.14 -2.49
C GLU A 309 -38.11 29.93 -1.02
N LYS A 310 -37.23 30.33 -0.10
CA LYS A 310 -37.45 30.29 1.35
C LYS A 310 -38.24 31.50 1.88
N GLY A 311 -38.71 32.39 1.01
CA GLY A 311 -39.63 33.49 1.34
C GLY A 311 -38.98 34.83 1.68
N TYR A 312 -37.68 35.00 1.43
CA TYR A 312 -36.93 36.23 1.71
C TYR A 312 -36.58 36.99 0.43
N ASP A 313 -36.80 38.31 0.41
CA ASP A 313 -36.32 39.19 -0.66
C ASP A 313 -35.05 39.92 -0.21
N VAL A 314 -33.88 39.39 -0.58
CA VAL A 314 -32.56 39.92 -0.16
C VAL A 314 -32.31 41.38 -0.54
N PHE A 315 -33.08 41.94 -1.49
CA PHE A 315 -32.99 43.35 -1.89
C PHE A 315 -33.80 44.29 -0.99
N LYS A 316 -34.70 43.74 -0.16
CA LYS A 316 -35.62 44.51 0.67
C LYS A 316 -35.38 44.31 2.16
N GLU A 317 -34.95 43.10 2.55
CA GLU A 317 -34.81 42.72 3.96
C GLU A 317 -33.54 41.90 4.21
N PRO A 318 -33.01 41.93 5.46
CA PRO A 318 -31.98 41.00 5.90
C PRO A 318 -32.50 39.56 5.95
N ILE A 319 -31.60 38.58 5.75
CA ILE A 319 -31.91 37.15 5.85
C ILE A 319 -31.46 36.57 7.19
N PRO A 320 -32.17 35.59 7.76
CA PRO A 320 -31.75 34.97 9.00
C PRO A 320 -30.61 33.99 8.74
N VAL A 321 -29.52 34.10 9.49
CA VAL A 321 -28.34 33.25 9.36
C VAL A 321 -27.88 32.67 10.69
N VAL A 322 -27.31 31.47 10.62
CA VAL A 322 -26.79 30.73 11.75
C VAL A 322 -25.46 30.06 11.40
N PRO A 323 -24.51 29.93 12.34
CA PRO A 323 -23.30 29.17 12.12
C PRO A 323 -23.62 27.67 11.96
N ALA A 324 -22.96 27.02 11.02
CA ALA A 324 -23.17 25.60 10.73
C ALA A 324 -21.85 24.86 10.59
N GLN A 325 -21.85 23.57 10.94
CA GLN A 325 -20.72 22.70 10.64
C GLN A 325 -20.55 22.58 9.11
N HIS A 326 -19.29 22.63 8.65
CA HIS A 326 -18.98 22.60 7.23
C HIS A 326 -17.96 21.54 6.82
N TYR A 327 -16.89 21.35 7.61
CA TYR A 327 -15.87 20.35 7.30
C TYR A 327 -15.25 19.79 8.57
N PHE A 328 -14.81 18.53 8.54
CA PHE A 328 -14.10 17.87 9.62
C PHE A 328 -12.63 17.66 9.25
N MET A 329 -11.72 18.39 9.91
CA MET A 329 -10.27 18.26 9.68
C MET A 329 -9.63 17.15 10.54
N GLY A 330 -10.30 16.80 11.64
CA GLY A 330 -9.96 15.64 12.44
C GLY A 330 -10.29 14.33 11.72
N GLY A 331 -10.07 13.21 12.42
CA GLY A 331 -10.49 11.91 11.91
C GLY A 331 -9.62 10.76 12.36
N ILE A 332 -9.67 9.67 11.59
CA ILE A 332 -8.80 8.51 11.78
C ILE A 332 -7.38 8.90 11.42
N LYS A 333 -6.45 8.76 12.38
CA LYS A 333 -5.04 9.05 12.13
C LYS A 333 -4.49 8.04 11.12
N VAL A 334 -3.83 8.56 10.10
CA VAL A 334 -3.19 7.74 9.07
C VAL A 334 -1.74 8.17 8.83
N ASP A 335 -0.95 7.27 8.26
CA ASP A 335 0.35 7.62 7.69
C ASP A 335 0.22 8.31 6.32
N TYR A 336 1.37 8.60 5.70
CA TYR A 336 1.42 9.28 4.39
C TYR A 336 0.86 8.45 3.23
N ASP A 337 0.55 7.17 3.45
CA ASP A 337 -0.08 6.25 2.49
C ASP A 337 -1.50 5.84 2.92
N SER A 338 -2.11 6.61 3.83
CA SER A 338 -3.47 6.42 4.33
C SER A 338 -3.70 5.13 5.12
N HIS A 339 -2.64 4.46 5.56
CA HIS A 339 -2.75 3.28 6.41
C HIS A 339 -3.00 3.71 7.86
N THR A 340 -3.96 3.06 8.53
CA THR A 340 -4.32 3.34 9.92
C THR A 340 -3.40 2.60 10.90
N SER A 341 -3.58 2.80 12.20
CA SER A 341 -2.87 1.99 13.21
C SER A 341 -3.27 0.50 13.22
N MET A 342 -4.34 0.11 12.49
CA MET A 342 -4.75 -1.28 12.31
C MET A 342 -4.23 -1.84 10.98
N LYS A 343 -3.58 -3.01 11.03
CA LYS A 343 -3.06 -3.68 9.83
C LYS A 343 -4.19 -3.99 8.86
N HIS A 344 -3.96 -3.71 7.58
CA HIS A 344 -4.90 -3.91 6.47
C HIS A 344 -6.13 -2.99 6.46
N LEU A 345 -6.16 -1.98 7.32
CA LEU A 345 -7.20 -0.96 7.34
C LEU A 345 -6.62 0.39 6.91
N TYR A 346 -7.32 1.03 5.98
CA TYR A 346 -6.98 2.34 5.43
C TYR A 346 -8.14 3.32 5.67
N ALA A 347 -7.85 4.61 5.75
CA ALA A 347 -8.87 5.65 5.79
C ALA A 347 -8.50 6.80 4.85
N ILE A 348 -9.46 7.29 4.06
CA ILE A 348 -9.23 8.31 3.02
C ILE A 348 -10.35 9.35 2.99
N GLY A 349 -10.03 10.54 2.47
CA GLY A 349 -10.90 11.72 2.45
C GLY A 349 -11.23 12.23 3.85
N GLU A 350 -12.35 12.93 4.01
CA GLU A 350 -12.76 13.60 5.27
C GLU A 350 -12.87 12.66 6.49
N THR A 351 -12.94 11.34 6.30
CA THR A 351 -12.87 10.39 7.43
C THR A 351 -11.47 10.31 8.05
N ALA A 352 -10.42 10.66 7.30
CA ALA A 352 -9.02 10.54 7.69
C ALA A 352 -8.42 11.87 8.12
N CYS A 353 -7.48 11.79 9.07
CA CYS A 353 -6.62 12.88 9.48
C CYS A 353 -5.19 12.60 9.00
N ASN A 354 -4.85 13.08 7.80
CA ASN A 354 -3.50 13.02 7.22
C ASN A 354 -2.63 14.23 7.57
N GLY A 355 -3.16 15.22 8.32
CA GLY A 355 -2.39 16.37 8.78
C GLY A 355 -2.30 17.54 7.80
N VAL A 356 -2.88 17.47 6.60
CA VAL A 356 -2.83 18.57 5.61
C VAL A 356 -3.47 19.86 6.14
N HIS A 357 -4.55 19.76 6.89
CA HIS A 357 -5.41 20.92 7.15
C HIS A 357 -5.07 21.71 8.43
N GLY A 358 -4.26 21.15 9.34
CA GLY A 358 -4.06 21.78 10.66
C GLY A 358 -5.39 22.10 11.34
N LYS A 359 -5.45 23.22 12.07
CA LYS A 359 -6.65 23.65 12.82
C LYS A 359 -7.77 24.24 11.96
N ASN A 360 -7.45 24.66 10.74
CA ASN A 360 -8.43 25.23 9.82
C ASN A 360 -8.03 25.00 8.36
N ARG A 361 -8.97 24.55 7.54
CA ARG A 361 -8.72 24.16 6.16
C ARG A 361 -8.69 25.38 5.23
N LEU A 362 -7.65 25.47 4.39
CA LEU A 362 -7.64 26.35 3.21
C LEU A 362 -8.68 25.89 2.18
N ALA A 363 -9.48 26.82 1.68
CA ALA A 363 -10.54 26.51 0.72
C ALA A 363 -10.00 25.82 -0.54
N SER A 364 -10.81 24.95 -1.15
CA SER A 364 -10.46 24.10 -2.31
C SER A 364 -9.33 23.05 -2.12
N ASN A 365 -8.75 22.91 -0.92
CA ASN A 365 -7.77 21.83 -0.64
C ASN A 365 -8.42 20.45 -0.34
N SER A 366 -9.68 20.37 0.09
CA SER A 366 -10.27 19.08 0.53
C SER A 366 -10.43 18.07 -0.60
N LEU A 367 -10.93 18.50 -1.76
CA LEU A 367 -11.02 17.62 -2.93
C LEU A 367 -9.64 17.11 -3.34
N LEU A 368 -8.64 17.98 -3.37
CA LEU A 368 -7.27 17.60 -3.72
C LEU A 368 -6.68 16.59 -2.73
N GLU A 369 -6.75 16.90 -1.43
CA GLU A 369 -6.32 16.01 -0.34
C GLU A 369 -6.96 14.62 -0.51
N SER A 370 -8.27 14.58 -0.66
CA SER A 370 -9.05 13.35 -0.77
C SER A 370 -8.60 12.46 -1.92
N LEU A 371 -8.22 13.04 -3.06
CA LEU A 371 -7.75 12.32 -4.24
C LEU A 371 -6.28 11.89 -4.12
N VAL A 372 -5.39 12.79 -3.68
CA VAL A 372 -3.95 12.47 -3.52
C VAL A 372 -3.78 11.27 -2.60
N PHE A 373 -4.38 11.32 -1.41
CA PHE A 373 -4.22 10.26 -0.41
C PHE A 373 -4.95 8.98 -0.81
N ALA A 374 -6.06 9.06 -1.55
CA ALA A 374 -6.70 7.90 -2.17
C ALA A 374 -5.79 7.17 -3.18
N LYS A 375 -5.09 7.89 -4.07
CA LYS A 375 -4.15 7.29 -5.04
C LYS A 375 -2.95 6.65 -4.35
N ARG A 376 -2.44 7.27 -3.29
CA ARG A 376 -1.35 6.70 -2.48
C ARG A 376 -1.78 5.42 -1.75
N ALA A 377 -2.97 5.43 -1.15
CA ALA A 377 -3.57 4.25 -0.54
C ALA A 377 -3.70 3.08 -1.53
N ALA A 378 -4.15 3.36 -2.76
CA ALA A 378 -4.27 2.34 -3.82
C ALA A 378 -2.91 1.71 -4.16
N LYS A 379 -1.85 2.53 -4.34
CA LYS A 379 -0.48 2.05 -4.61
C LYS A 379 0.06 1.20 -3.46
N ARG A 380 -0.16 1.62 -2.20
CA ARG A 380 0.26 0.85 -1.01
C ARG A 380 -0.48 -0.49 -0.91
N ILE A 381 -1.79 -0.50 -1.20
CA ILE A 381 -2.59 -1.73 -1.25
C ILE A 381 -2.03 -2.68 -2.31
N GLU A 382 -1.83 -2.19 -3.54
CA GLU A 382 -1.26 -2.98 -4.63
C GLU A 382 0.09 -3.59 -4.23
N LYS A 383 1.02 -2.78 -3.73
CA LYS A 383 2.33 -3.23 -3.27
C LYS A 383 2.20 -4.33 -2.22
N SER A 384 1.37 -4.11 -1.19
CA SER A 384 1.18 -5.08 -0.09
C SER A 384 0.49 -6.39 -0.50
N LEU A 385 -0.33 -6.36 -1.55
CA LEU A 385 -0.96 -7.55 -2.11
C LEU A 385 0.02 -8.35 -2.98
N LYS A 386 0.90 -7.66 -3.72
CA LYS A 386 1.99 -8.25 -4.50
C LYS A 386 3.08 -8.84 -3.60
N GLU A 387 3.51 -8.14 -2.56
CA GLU A 387 4.47 -8.63 -1.56
C GLU A 387 3.99 -9.95 -0.92
N ARG A 388 2.70 -10.05 -0.59
CA ARG A 388 2.09 -11.30 -0.09
C ARG A 388 2.08 -12.45 -1.10
N ALA A 389 2.00 -12.15 -2.39
CA ALA A 389 2.07 -13.15 -3.45
C ALA A 389 3.53 -13.57 -3.76
N HIS A 390 4.51 -12.78 -3.31
CA HIS A 390 5.93 -12.95 -3.65
C HIS A 390 6.78 -13.50 -2.49
N TYR A 391 6.18 -13.77 -1.33
CA TYR A 391 6.89 -14.40 -0.22
C TYR A 391 7.23 -15.86 -0.54
N MET A 392 8.53 -16.13 -0.69
CA MET A 392 9.15 -17.44 -0.92
C MET A 392 8.56 -18.55 -0.02
N PHE A 393 8.47 -18.27 1.28
CA PHE A 393 7.92 -19.19 2.28
C PHE A 393 6.56 -18.67 2.74
N ASP A 394 5.57 -19.56 2.71
CA ASP A 394 4.29 -19.28 3.34
C ASP A 394 4.47 -19.13 4.87
N GLN A 395 3.48 -18.52 5.52
CA GLN A 395 3.52 -18.24 6.95
C GLN A 395 3.73 -19.49 7.83
N THR A 396 3.25 -20.65 7.40
CA THR A 396 3.44 -21.92 8.11
C THR A 396 4.88 -22.36 8.01
N THR A 397 5.44 -22.35 6.80
CA THR A 397 6.84 -22.72 6.56
C THR A 397 7.81 -21.77 7.25
N LEU A 398 7.54 -20.46 7.20
CA LEU A 398 8.32 -19.48 7.95
C LEU A 398 8.38 -19.84 9.43
N LYS A 399 7.22 -19.96 10.07
CA LYS A 399 7.13 -20.17 11.50
C LYS A 399 7.74 -21.49 11.97
N LEU A 400 7.55 -22.57 11.21
CA LEU A 400 7.96 -23.92 11.64
C LEU A 400 9.41 -24.26 11.26
N ASN A 401 9.89 -23.78 10.11
CA ASN A 401 11.16 -24.24 9.56
C ASN A 401 12.21 -23.14 9.44
N VAL A 402 11.81 -21.87 9.33
CA VAL A 402 12.72 -20.73 9.10
C VAL A 402 13.00 -19.95 10.37
N ASP A 403 11.95 -19.51 11.08
CA ASP A 403 12.07 -18.73 12.31
C ASP A 403 12.99 -19.42 13.34
N PRO A 404 12.92 -20.75 13.57
CA PRO A 404 13.84 -21.40 14.51
C PRO A 404 15.31 -21.26 14.13
N LEU A 405 15.62 -21.19 12.83
CA LEU A 405 16.98 -21.05 12.31
C LEU A 405 17.48 -19.61 12.45
N ILE A 406 16.63 -18.62 12.12
CA ILE A 406 16.94 -17.21 12.32
C ILE A 406 17.13 -16.92 13.81
N ILE A 407 16.22 -17.41 14.67
CA ILE A 407 16.32 -17.27 16.13
C ILE A 407 17.59 -17.95 16.65
N SER A 408 17.97 -19.11 16.12
CA SER A 408 19.22 -19.76 16.51
C SER A 408 20.44 -18.90 16.18
N ALA A 409 20.48 -18.29 14.98
CA ALA A 409 21.56 -17.40 14.59
C ALA A 409 21.59 -16.11 15.42
N LEU A 410 20.42 -15.53 15.73
CA LEU A 410 20.30 -14.37 16.62
C LEU A 410 20.77 -14.69 18.05
N LYS A 411 20.47 -15.89 18.56
CA LYS A 411 20.96 -16.34 19.89
C LYS A 411 22.47 -16.56 19.92
N GLU A 412 23.05 -17.01 18.81
CA GLU A 412 24.50 -17.15 18.67
C GLU A 412 25.17 -15.78 18.75
N ASP A 413 24.65 -14.78 18.02
CA ASP A 413 25.22 -13.44 17.95
C ASP A 413 24.93 -12.60 19.22
N ILE A 414 23.74 -12.77 19.82
CA ILE A 414 23.26 -12.04 21.01
C ILE A 414 23.05 -13.03 22.16
N THR A 415 24.15 -13.47 22.78
CA THR A 415 24.08 -14.42 23.90
C THR A 415 23.51 -13.81 25.19
N SER A 416 23.81 -12.54 25.47
CA SER A 416 23.29 -11.82 26.65
C SER A 416 22.79 -10.42 26.30
N GLU A 417 23.63 -9.62 25.65
CA GLU A 417 23.31 -8.28 25.16
C GLU A 417 24.27 -7.90 24.02
N ASP A 418 23.89 -6.90 23.23
CA ASP A 418 24.82 -6.23 22.31
C ASP A 418 25.49 -5.06 23.05
N VAL A 419 26.70 -5.31 23.56
CA VAL A 419 27.49 -4.33 24.33
C VAL A 419 27.79 -3.08 23.50
N SER A 420 28.08 -3.24 22.20
CA SER A 420 28.45 -2.12 21.33
C SER A 420 27.26 -1.20 21.14
N THR A 421 26.13 -1.77 20.73
CA THR A 421 24.88 -1.03 20.52
C THR A 421 24.39 -0.36 21.81
N ASN A 422 24.34 -1.09 22.92
CA ASN A 422 23.86 -0.55 24.19
C ASN A 422 24.76 0.57 24.75
N SER A 423 26.06 0.54 24.47
CA SER A 423 27.01 1.56 24.94
C SER A 423 26.83 2.93 24.27
N VAL A 424 26.36 2.95 23.01
CA VAL A 424 26.18 4.18 22.23
C VAL A 424 24.72 4.60 22.08
N MET A 425 23.78 3.67 22.28
CA MET A 425 22.34 3.89 22.22
C MET A 425 21.64 3.41 23.51
N PRO A 426 21.82 4.13 24.64
CA PRO A 426 21.23 3.72 25.93
C PRO A 426 19.71 3.84 25.99
N PHE A 427 19.10 4.58 25.06
CA PHE A 427 17.66 4.79 24.96
C PHE A 427 17.17 4.42 23.57
N SER A 428 15.94 3.89 23.51
CA SER A 428 15.24 3.64 22.25
C SER A 428 15.13 4.93 21.44
N LYS A 429 15.51 4.85 20.17
CA LYS A 429 15.22 5.89 19.17
C LYS A 429 14.89 5.24 17.85
N THR A 430 13.96 5.82 17.12
CA THR A 430 13.67 5.37 15.75
C THR A 430 14.78 5.84 14.81
N GLY A 431 15.21 4.97 13.92
CA GLY A 431 16.14 5.31 12.85
C GLY A 431 15.78 4.59 11.57
N VAL A 432 16.46 4.97 10.49
CA VAL A 432 16.34 4.35 9.17
C VAL A 432 17.74 4.07 8.65
N VAL A 433 17.92 2.90 8.03
CA VAL A 433 19.19 2.47 7.41
C VAL A 433 18.95 1.94 6.00
N ASP A 434 19.86 2.25 5.08
CA ASP A 434 19.80 1.86 3.68
C ASP A 434 20.51 0.51 3.46
N LEU A 435 19.85 -0.42 2.74
CA LEU A 435 20.46 -1.63 2.20
C LEU A 435 21.04 -1.36 0.82
N ILE A 436 22.35 -1.52 0.68
CA ILE A 436 23.12 -1.14 -0.52
C ILE A 436 23.86 -2.35 -1.07
N CYS A 437 23.76 -2.54 -2.38
CA CYS A 437 24.52 -3.54 -3.12
C CYS A 437 26.00 -3.11 -3.27
N LYS A 438 26.95 -4.01 -3.00
CA LYS A 438 28.40 -3.69 -3.11
C LYS A 438 29.11 -4.42 -4.26
N GLU A 439 28.43 -5.36 -4.88
CA GLU A 439 28.93 -6.22 -5.94
C GLU A 439 27.78 -6.60 -6.88
N ASP A 440 28.06 -6.68 -8.18
CA ASP A 440 27.05 -7.06 -9.17
C ASP A 440 26.63 -8.53 -8.98
N GLY A 441 25.34 -8.82 -9.09
CA GLY A 441 24.87 -10.19 -8.90
C GLY A 441 23.36 -10.36 -9.03
N VAL A 442 22.86 -11.43 -8.44
CA VAL A 442 21.44 -11.74 -8.32
C VAL A 442 21.04 -11.67 -6.86
N ILE A 443 20.07 -10.81 -6.53
CA ILE A 443 19.61 -10.66 -5.15
C ILE A 443 18.68 -11.83 -4.77
N CYS A 444 18.86 -12.38 -3.56
CA CYS A 444 18.05 -13.49 -3.08
C CYS A 444 18.03 -13.52 -1.54
N GLY A 445 16.84 -13.67 -0.96
CA GLY A 445 16.65 -13.80 0.50
C GLY A 445 16.06 -12.57 1.17
N LEU A 446 15.42 -11.65 0.43
CA LEU A 446 14.85 -10.42 0.99
C LEU A 446 13.80 -10.70 2.07
N GLN A 447 12.99 -11.76 1.92
CA GLN A 447 12.05 -12.20 2.96
C GLN A 447 12.77 -12.59 4.27
N ILE A 448 13.93 -13.25 4.18
CA ILE A 448 14.69 -13.70 5.36
C ILE A 448 15.35 -12.51 6.05
N PHE A 449 15.83 -11.56 5.25
CA PHE A 449 16.37 -10.29 5.72
C PHE A 449 15.32 -9.51 6.52
N GLU A 450 14.13 -9.27 5.95
CA GLU A 450 13.00 -8.63 6.64
C GLU A 450 12.61 -9.39 7.91
N ARG A 451 12.43 -10.72 7.79
CA ARG A 451 11.99 -11.57 8.90
C ARG A 451 12.93 -11.53 10.10
N THR A 452 14.23 -11.32 9.86
CA THR A 452 15.23 -11.20 10.94
C THR A 452 14.95 -10.00 11.83
N PHE A 453 14.58 -8.84 11.25
CA PHE A 453 14.21 -7.66 12.03
C PHE A 453 12.84 -7.81 12.68
N GLU A 454 11.85 -8.35 11.95
CA GLU A 454 10.51 -8.59 12.52
C GLU A 454 10.53 -9.51 13.76
N LEU A 455 11.42 -10.50 13.79
CA LEU A 455 11.55 -11.43 14.92
C LEU A 455 12.15 -10.78 16.17
N LEU A 456 12.94 -9.70 15.99
CA LEU A 456 13.47 -8.92 17.10
C LEU A 456 12.45 -7.86 17.56
N ASP A 457 11.74 -7.23 16.63
CA ASP A 457 10.69 -6.26 16.91
C ASP A 457 9.67 -6.19 15.75
N GLU A 458 8.41 -6.53 16.02
CA GLU A 458 7.31 -6.49 15.04
C GLU A 458 6.98 -5.06 14.55
N ALA A 459 7.51 -4.02 15.21
CA ALA A 459 7.37 -2.63 14.79
C ALA A 459 8.40 -2.21 13.73
N CYS A 460 9.40 -3.06 13.42
CA CYS A 460 10.31 -2.79 12.30
C CYS A 460 9.55 -2.84 10.97
N ASP A 461 9.79 -1.85 10.13
CA ASP A 461 9.20 -1.72 8.79
C ASP A 461 10.33 -1.79 7.77
N VAL A 462 10.19 -2.69 6.79
CA VAL A 462 11.19 -2.88 5.74
C VAL A 462 10.56 -2.57 4.41
N GLU A 463 11.20 -1.68 3.67
CA GLU A 463 10.81 -1.33 2.32
C GLU A 463 11.88 -1.82 1.34
N PHE A 464 11.52 -2.70 0.41
CA PHE A 464 12.42 -3.10 -0.68
C PHE A 464 12.15 -2.34 -1.98
N PHE A 465 13.21 -2.15 -2.75
CA PHE A 465 13.24 -1.59 -4.10
C PHE A 465 13.76 -2.61 -5.14
N ALA A 466 13.94 -3.86 -4.72
CA ALA A 466 14.31 -5.00 -5.55
C ALA A 466 13.47 -6.23 -5.13
N SER A 467 13.41 -7.24 -5.99
CA SER A 467 12.77 -8.53 -5.74
C SER A 467 13.77 -9.68 -5.87
N ASP A 468 13.54 -10.78 -5.17
CA ASP A 468 14.39 -11.98 -5.30
C ASP A 468 14.43 -12.43 -6.78
N GLY A 469 15.64 -12.64 -7.30
CA GLY A 469 15.89 -12.99 -8.71
C GLY A 469 16.27 -11.82 -9.60
N ASP A 470 16.11 -10.58 -9.14
CA ASP A 470 16.56 -9.40 -9.88
C ASP A 470 18.08 -9.37 -9.99
N ARG A 471 18.58 -8.94 -11.17
CA ARG A 471 19.98 -8.56 -11.34
C ARG A 471 20.20 -7.20 -10.68
N VAL A 472 21.23 -7.11 -9.85
CA VAL A 472 21.58 -5.91 -9.10
C VAL A 472 22.99 -5.45 -9.41
N GLU A 473 23.21 -4.14 -9.35
CA GLU A 473 24.48 -3.50 -9.67
C GLU A 473 25.11 -2.86 -8.42
N LYS A 474 26.44 -2.82 -8.38
CA LYS A 474 27.20 -2.17 -7.32
C LYS A 474 26.78 -0.72 -7.14
N GLY A 475 26.38 -0.37 -5.91
CA GLY A 475 25.92 0.95 -5.52
C GLY A 475 24.40 1.11 -5.54
N GLN A 476 23.65 0.14 -6.06
CA GLN A 476 22.20 0.17 -6.08
C GLN A 476 21.62 0.15 -4.66
N LEU A 477 20.63 1.02 -4.42
CA LEU A 477 19.80 1.00 -3.21
C LEU A 477 18.75 -0.11 -3.36
N LEU A 478 18.81 -1.12 -2.50
CA LEU A 478 17.95 -2.30 -2.55
C LEU A 478 16.76 -2.21 -1.60
N GLY A 479 16.87 -1.40 -0.54
CA GLY A 479 15.79 -1.21 0.42
C GLY A 479 16.16 -0.29 1.58
N ARG A 480 15.20 -0.06 2.46
CA ARG A 480 15.33 0.69 3.71
C ARG A 480 14.70 -0.08 4.86
N VAL A 481 15.38 -0.06 6.00
CA VAL A 481 14.88 -0.67 7.25
C VAL A 481 14.64 0.46 8.25
N LYS A 482 13.42 0.59 8.75
CA LYS A 482 13.02 1.57 9.77
C LYS A 482 12.63 0.84 11.06
N GLY A 483 13.17 1.28 12.20
CA GLY A 483 12.88 0.65 13.48
C GLY A 483 13.65 1.28 14.64
N ASP A 484 13.58 0.69 15.83
CA ASP A 484 14.48 1.06 16.94
C ASP A 484 15.93 0.81 16.50
N VAL A 485 16.77 1.85 16.57
CA VAL A 485 18.18 1.78 16.18
C VAL A 485 18.91 0.62 16.85
N ARG A 486 18.55 0.27 18.09
CA ARG A 486 19.16 -0.87 18.79
C ARG A 486 18.84 -2.20 18.10
N ILE A 487 17.61 -2.34 17.60
CA ILE A 487 17.18 -3.52 16.84
C ILE A 487 17.86 -3.56 15.48
N LEU A 488 17.94 -2.41 14.79
CA LEU A 488 18.62 -2.29 13.50
C LEU A 488 20.09 -2.73 13.58
N LEU A 489 20.81 -2.27 14.60
CA LEU A 489 22.21 -2.60 14.81
C LEU A 489 22.39 -4.06 15.27
N SER A 490 21.57 -4.53 16.23
CA SER A 490 21.69 -5.89 16.78
C SER A 490 21.34 -6.97 15.74
N GLY A 491 20.40 -6.68 14.83
CA GLY A 491 19.98 -7.62 13.77
C GLY A 491 20.84 -7.57 12.50
N GLU A 492 21.64 -6.51 12.31
CA GLU A 492 22.33 -6.21 11.05
C GLU A 492 23.12 -7.41 10.52
N ARG A 493 23.96 -8.02 11.36
CA ARG A 493 24.93 -9.01 10.91
C ARG A 493 24.27 -10.33 10.51
N VAL A 494 23.32 -10.80 11.31
CA VAL A 494 22.56 -12.02 11.01
C VAL A 494 21.74 -11.84 9.73
N ALA A 495 21.05 -10.71 9.57
CA ALA A 495 20.25 -10.42 8.37
C ALA A 495 21.12 -10.37 7.11
N LEU A 496 22.26 -9.66 7.18
CA LEU A 496 23.22 -9.58 6.07
C LEU A 496 23.86 -10.94 5.74
N ASN A 497 24.24 -11.73 6.73
CA ASN A 497 24.84 -13.05 6.50
C ASN A 497 23.93 -13.98 5.70
N TYR A 498 22.63 -14.02 6.05
CA TYR A 498 21.65 -14.79 5.27
C TYR A 498 21.50 -14.24 3.85
N LEU A 499 21.25 -12.94 3.71
CA LEU A 499 21.00 -12.31 2.41
C LEU A 499 22.22 -12.44 1.47
N GLN A 500 23.42 -12.17 1.97
CA GLN A 500 24.67 -12.26 1.21
C GLN A 500 24.98 -13.69 0.78
N ARG A 501 24.76 -14.68 1.66
CA ARG A 501 24.97 -16.09 1.36
C ARG A 501 24.00 -16.60 0.29
N MET A 502 22.72 -16.29 0.45
CA MET A 502 21.67 -16.68 -0.50
C MET A 502 21.89 -16.00 -1.85
N SER A 503 22.16 -14.69 -1.87
CA SER A 503 22.44 -13.94 -3.09
C SER A 503 23.70 -14.44 -3.81
N GLY A 504 24.73 -14.81 -3.05
CA GLY A 504 25.96 -15.41 -3.59
C GLY A 504 25.72 -16.75 -4.30
N ILE A 505 24.91 -17.63 -3.70
CA ILE A 505 24.48 -18.90 -4.33
C ILE A 505 23.65 -18.63 -5.59
N ALA A 506 22.65 -17.74 -5.52
CA ALA A 506 21.82 -17.40 -6.67
C ALA A 506 22.66 -16.84 -7.83
N THR A 507 23.62 -15.96 -7.52
CA THR A 507 24.56 -15.39 -8.48
C THR A 507 25.45 -16.47 -9.11
N TYR A 508 26.03 -17.35 -8.30
CA TYR A 508 26.87 -18.43 -8.80
C TYR A 508 26.08 -19.40 -9.69
N THR A 509 24.88 -19.80 -9.27
CA THR A 509 24.00 -20.66 -10.08
C THR A 509 23.61 -20.00 -11.40
N ALA A 510 23.21 -18.72 -11.39
CA ALA A 510 22.87 -18.00 -12.62
C ALA A 510 24.06 -17.95 -13.60
N ASN A 511 25.28 -17.81 -13.08
CA ASN A 511 26.49 -17.85 -13.88
C ASN A 511 26.81 -19.24 -14.47
N VAL A 512 26.46 -20.33 -13.78
CA VAL A 512 26.63 -21.69 -14.31
C VAL A 512 25.53 -22.02 -15.31
N GLN A 513 24.29 -21.61 -15.03
CA GLN A 513 23.13 -21.82 -15.89
C GLN A 513 23.31 -21.19 -17.28
N GLU A 514 24.04 -20.08 -17.38
CA GLU A 514 24.35 -19.42 -18.65
C GLU A 514 25.08 -20.35 -19.66
N TYR A 515 25.89 -21.30 -19.18
CA TYR A 515 26.58 -22.28 -20.04
C TYR A 515 25.65 -23.38 -20.58
N LEU A 516 24.44 -23.48 -20.02
CA LEU A 516 23.44 -24.48 -20.38
C LEU A 516 22.21 -23.88 -21.07
N LYS A 517 22.16 -22.56 -21.28
CA LYS A 517 20.96 -21.84 -21.76
C LYS A 517 20.40 -22.35 -23.10
N ASP A 518 21.27 -22.85 -23.97
CA ASP A 518 20.92 -23.36 -25.31
C ASP A 518 20.71 -24.88 -25.30
N SER A 519 20.66 -25.51 -24.13
CA SER A 519 20.45 -26.95 -23.95
C SER A 519 19.16 -27.25 -23.18
N SER A 520 18.67 -28.48 -23.28
CA SER A 520 17.55 -28.97 -22.47
C SER A 520 17.97 -29.45 -21.07
N ILE A 521 19.26 -29.37 -20.74
CA ILE A 521 19.82 -29.88 -19.49
C ILE A 521 19.32 -29.04 -18.31
N ARG A 522 18.86 -29.72 -17.26
CA ARG A 522 18.51 -29.09 -15.99
C ARG A 522 19.69 -29.17 -15.02
N LEU A 523 20.15 -28.01 -14.58
CA LEU A 523 21.19 -27.89 -13.56
C LEU A 523 20.60 -28.16 -12.18
N LEU A 524 21.07 -29.21 -11.50
CA LEU A 524 20.59 -29.63 -10.19
C LEU A 524 21.57 -29.26 -9.07
N ASP A 525 21.04 -28.85 -7.93
CA ASP A 525 21.81 -28.81 -6.68
C ASP A 525 22.08 -30.20 -6.11
N THR A 526 22.74 -30.26 -4.95
CA THR A 526 22.90 -31.52 -4.20
C THR A 526 22.48 -31.34 -2.74
N ARG A 527 22.79 -32.32 -1.90
CA ARG A 527 22.67 -32.21 -0.44
C ARG A 527 23.95 -31.75 0.28
N LYS A 528 24.98 -31.33 -0.47
CA LYS A 528 26.20 -30.71 0.07
C LYS A 528 25.93 -29.25 0.49
N THR A 529 25.02 -29.11 1.46
CA THR A 529 24.58 -27.83 2.02
C THR A 529 25.17 -27.63 3.40
N THR A 530 25.29 -26.37 3.82
CA THR A 530 25.65 -26.03 5.20
C THR A 530 24.62 -26.63 6.17
N PRO A 531 25.03 -27.27 7.28
CA PRO A 531 24.09 -27.78 8.28
C PRO A 531 23.08 -26.72 8.70
N ASN A 532 21.82 -27.14 8.87
CA ASN A 532 20.68 -26.29 9.19
C ASN A 532 20.30 -25.19 8.16
N ASN A 533 21.09 -24.97 7.11
CA ASN A 533 20.84 -23.89 6.13
C ASN A 533 20.28 -24.37 4.79
N ARG A 534 20.00 -25.66 4.66
CA ARG A 534 19.51 -26.27 3.41
C ARG A 534 18.29 -25.55 2.82
N ILE A 535 17.36 -25.13 3.67
CA ILE A 535 16.13 -24.43 3.24
C ILE A 535 16.44 -23.13 2.49
N PHE A 536 17.47 -22.41 2.93
CA PHE A 536 17.92 -21.16 2.33
C PHE A 536 18.75 -21.41 1.06
N GLU A 537 19.73 -22.32 1.17
CA GLU A 537 20.68 -22.58 0.08
C GLU A 537 20.00 -23.21 -1.15
N LYS A 538 19.07 -24.17 -0.94
CA LYS A 538 18.31 -24.76 -2.05
C LYS A 538 17.34 -23.78 -2.69
N TYR A 539 16.74 -22.88 -1.90
CA TYR A 539 15.94 -21.83 -2.50
C TYR A 539 16.78 -20.90 -3.38
N ALA A 540 17.96 -20.50 -2.90
CA ALA A 540 18.87 -19.65 -3.66
C ALA A 540 19.28 -20.27 -5.00
N VAL A 541 19.48 -21.60 -5.05
CA VAL A 541 19.73 -22.28 -6.34
C VAL A 541 18.55 -22.09 -7.30
N ARG A 542 17.31 -22.23 -6.84
CA ARG A 542 16.12 -22.01 -7.69
C ARG A 542 16.02 -20.58 -8.20
N VAL A 543 16.30 -19.60 -7.34
CA VAL A 543 16.31 -18.18 -7.72
C VAL A 543 17.38 -17.89 -8.78
N GLY A 544 18.54 -18.55 -8.68
CA GLY A 544 19.59 -18.49 -9.69
C GLY A 544 19.28 -19.24 -11.00
N GLY A 545 18.08 -19.83 -11.15
CA GLY A 545 17.68 -20.55 -12.36
C GLY A 545 18.06 -22.04 -12.39
N GLY A 546 18.62 -22.57 -11.30
CA GLY A 546 18.82 -24.01 -11.14
C GLY A 546 17.57 -24.73 -10.64
N HIS A 547 17.69 -26.03 -10.42
CA HIS A 547 16.62 -26.86 -9.88
C HIS A 547 17.11 -27.62 -8.65
N ASN A 548 16.16 -27.94 -7.76
CA ASN A 548 16.47 -28.78 -6.62
C ASN A 548 16.45 -30.24 -7.07
N HIS A 549 17.49 -31.00 -6.70
CA HIS A 549 17.44 -32.46 -6.62
C HIS A 549 16.48 -32.86 -5.47
N ARG A 550 16.71 -33.97 -4.77
CA ARG A 550 15.98 -34.28 -3.53
C ARG A 550 16.34 -33.30 -2.42
N TYR A 551 15.34 -32.87 -1.65
CA TYR A 551 15.54 -31.91 -0.57
C TYR A 551 16.10 -32.58 0.68
N ASN A 552 15.68 -33.80 1.01
CA ASN A 552 16.18 -34.58 2.14
C ASN A 552 16.12 -36.10 1.87
N LEU A 553 16.40 -36.93 2.88
CA LEU A 553 16.39 -38.40 2.74
C LEU A 553 14.98 -38.98 2.51
N SER A 554 13.94 -38.27 2.92
CA SER A 554 12.54 -38.72 2.85
C SER A 554 11.87 -38.44 1.50
N ASP A 555 12.50 -37.68 0.61
CA ASP A 555 11.84 -37.23 -0.63
C ASP A 555 12.01 -38.20 -1.80
N GLY A 556 13.14 -38.91 -1.87
CA GLY A 556 13.46 -39.76 -3.01
C GLY A 556 14.53 -40.80 -2.71
N VAL A 557 14.48 -41.91 -3.46
CA VAL A 557 15.45 -43.01 -3.39
C VAL A 557 16.64 -42.65 -4.28
N LEU A 558 17.82 -42.50 -3.68
CA LEU A 558 19.09 -42.36 -4.39
C LEU A 558 20.07 -43.38 -3.80
N LEU A 559 20.41 -44.37 -4.60
CA LEU A 559 21.31 -45.46 -4.26
C LEU A 559 22.71 -45.12 -4.76
N LYS A 560 23.64 -44.94 -3.82
CA LYS A 560 25.08 -44.69 -4.09
C LYS A 560 25.92 -45.96 -3.92
N ASP A 561 27.19 -45.88 -4.28
CA ASP A 561 28.25 -46.89 -4.07
C ASP A 561 28.08 -47.77 -2.80
N ASN A 562 27.92 -47.16 -1.63
CA ASN A 562 27.82 -47.85 -0.35
C ASN A 562 26.49 -48.60 -0.17
N HIS A 563 25.41 -48.09 -0.77
CA HIS A 563 24.11 -48.78 -0.77
C HIS A 563 24.14 -50.00 -1.68
N ILE A 564 24.78 -49.85 -2.84
CA ILE A 564 24.98 -50.93 -3.82
C ILE A 564 25.83 -52.04 -3.19
N GLY A 565 26.95 -51.68 -2.55
CA GLY A 565 27.79 -52.62 -1.81
C GLY A 565 27.04 -53.32 -0.68
N ALA A 566 26.18 -52.60 0.06
CA ALA A 566 25.36 -53.18 1.13
C ALA A 566 24.27 -54.15 0.62
N ALA A 567 23.68 -53.87 -0.55
CA ALA A 567 22.70 -54.74 -1.18
C ALA A 567 23.34 -55.94 -1.90
N GLY A 568 24.64 -55.87 -2.21
CA GLY A 568 25.37 -56.93 -2.92
C GLY A 568 25.37 -56.80 -4.44
N GLY A 569 24.95 -55.65 -4.99
CA GLY A 569 24.94 -55.39 -6.43
C GLY A 569 23.90 -54.32 -6.85
N VAL A 570 24.03 -53.81 -8.08
CA VAL A 570 23.14 -52.73 -8.59
C VAL A 570 21.72 -53.25 -8.76
N LYS A 571 21.60 -54.43 -9.39
CA LYS A 571 20.29 -55.08 -9.60
C LYS A 571 19.56 -55.35 -8.29
N GLU A 572 20.25 -55.89 -7.29
CA GLU A 572 19.66 -56.21 -5.99
C GLU A 572 19.22 -54.94 -5.25
N ALA A 573 20.04 -53.89 -5.28
CA ALA A 573 19.70 -52.60 -4.67
C ALA A 573 18.42 -51.99 -5.25
N ILE A 574 18.25 -52.04 -6.57
CA ILE A 574 17.03 -51.54 -7.25
C ILE A 574 15.81 -52.39 -6.90
N MET A 575 15.94 -53.72 -6.89
CA MET A 575 14.83 -54.61 -6.55
C MET A 575 14.34 -54.38 -5.12
N LEU A 576 15.26 -54.33 -4.15
CA LEU A 576 14.95 -54.03 -2.75
C LEU A 576 14.31 -52.64 -2.59
N ALA A 577 14.80 -51.64 -3.34
CA ALA A 577 14.21 -50.31 -3.35
C ALA A 577 12.78 -50.29 -3.92
N LYS A 578 12.52 -51.04 -5.01
CA LYS A 578 11.17 -51.19 -5.60
C LYS A 578 10.19 -51.89 -4.67
N GLU A 579 10.65 -52.86 -3.90
CA GLU A 579 9.81 -53.57 -2.93
C GLU A 579 9.44 -52.68 -1.74
N TYR A 580 10.38 -51.84 -1.28
CA TYR A 580 10.20 -51.00 -0.09
C TYR A 580 9.52 -49.65 -0.38
N ALA A 581 9.92 -48.97 -1.45
CA ALA A 581 9.49 -47.60 -1.72
C ALA A 581 8.10 -47.55 -2.40
N PRO A 582 7.24 -46.58 -2.06
CA PRO A 582 5.99 -46.37 -2.80
C PRO A 582 6.26 -46.08 -4.28
N PHE A 583 5.40 -46.59 -5.17
CA PHE A 583 5.53 -46.44 -6.63
C PHE A 583 5.63 -44.99 -7.14
N VAL A 584 5.26 -44.01 -6.31
CA VAL A 584 5.36 -42.57 -6.63
C VAL A 584 6.77 -41.99 -6.45
N ARG A 585 7.69 -42.72 -5.80
CA ARG A 585 9.09 -42.29 -5.65
C ARG A 585 9.93 -42.92 -6.75
N LYS A 586 10.55 -42.08 -7.57
CA LYS A 586 11.58 -42.50 -8.52
C LYS A 586 12.78 -43.11 -7.79
N ILE A 587 13.36 -44.14 -8.40
CA ILE A 587 14.57 -44.82 -7.97
C ILE A 587 15.72 -44.33 -8.85
N GLU A 588 16.60 -43.58 -8.23
CA GLU A 588 17.84 -43.11 -8.81
C GLU A 588 19.01 -43.94 -8.30
N ILE A 589 19.94 -44.29 -9.20
CA ILE A 589 21.12 -45.06 -8.85
C ILE A 589 22.38 -44.48 -9.49
N GLU A 590 23.44 -44.39 -8.69
CA GLU A 590 24.78 -43.99 -9.10
C GLU A 590 25.54 -45.19 -9.66
N VAL A 591 26.13 -45.01 -10.84
CA VAL A 591 26.91 -46.03 -11.53
C VAL A 591 28.24 -45.46 -12.01
N GLU A 592 29.30 -46.27 -11.91
CA GLU A 592 30.68 -45.85 -12.20
C GLU A 592 31.27 -46.55 -13.43
N ASN A 593 30.63 -47.60 -13.95
CA ASN A 593 31.10 -48.36 -15.11
C ASN A 593 29.96 -48.95 -15.95
N MET A 594 30.29 -49.43 -17.16
CA MET A 594 29.31 -49.96 -18.11
C MET A 594 28.60 -51.25 -17.65
N GLU A 595 29.18 -52.04 -16.76
CA GLU A 595 28.51 -53.23 -16.21
C GLU A 595 27.35 -52.80 -15.29
N MET A 596 27.61 -51.84 -14.42
CA MET A 596 26.59 -51.23 -13.56
C MET A 596 25.48 -50.53 -14.36
N VAL A 597 25.81 -49.85 -15.46
CA VAL A 597 24.81 -49.25 -16.36
C VAL A 597 23.85 -50.32 -16.90
N LYS A 598 24.39 -51.45 -17.36
CA LYS A 598 23.58 -52.56 -17.88
C LYS A 598 22.66 -53.12 -16.81
N GLU A 599 23.19 -53.39 -15.61
CA GLU A 599 22.38 -53.87 -14.49
C GLU A 599 21.27 -52.88 -14.10
N ALA A 600 21.58 -51.58 -14.06
CA ALA A 600 20.61 -50.55 -13.69
C ALA A 600 19.44 -50.46 -14.68
N VAL A 601 19.75 -50.51 -15.98
CA VAL A 601 18.76 -50.46 -17.05
C VAL A 601 17.90 -51.73 -17.05
N GLU A 602 18.50 -52.91 -16.91
CA GLU A 602 17.77 -54.19 -16.86
C GLU A 602 16.87 -54.30 -15.61
N ALA A 603 17.33 -53.78 -14.48
CA ALA A 603 16.54 -53.70 -13.25
C ALA A 603 15.46 -52.60 -13.31
N GLY A 604 15.51 -51.72 -14.31
CA GLY A 604 14.55 -50.65 -14.57
C GLY A 604 14.64 -49.51 -13.57
N ALA A 605 15.83 -48.98 -13.31
CA ALA A 605 15.98 -47.71 -12.60
C ALA A 605 15.24 -46.57 -13.35
N ASP A 606 14.68 -45.61 -12.61
CA ASP A 606 13.99 -44.47 -13.22
C ASP A 606 15.00 -43.40 -13.68
N ILE A 607 16.07 -43.22 -12.90
CA ILE A 607 17.15 -42.27 -13.16
C ILE A 607 18.49 -43.00 -12.97
N ILE A 608 19.42 -42.81 -13.90
CA ILE A 608 20.76 -43.36 -13.82
C ILE A 608 21.76 -42.20 -13.76
N MET A 609 22.45 -42.09 -12.62
CA MET A 609 23.51 -41.11 -12.38
C MET A 609 24.85 -41.68 -12.83
N LEU A 610 25.41 -41.15 -13.90
CA LEU A 610 26.73 -41.48 -14.42
C LEU A 610 27.79 -40.67 -13.67
N ASP A 611 28.49 -41.30 -12.72
CA ASP A 611 29.46 -40.61 -11.87
C ASP A 611 30.90 -40.79 -12.39
N ASN A 612 31.61 -39.68 -12.54
CA ASN A 612 33.04 -39.64 -12.92
C ASN A 612 33.43 -40.37 -14.22
N MET A 613 32.48 -40.62 -15.13
CA MET A 613 32.76 -41.21 -16.45
C MET A 613 33.41 -40.20 -17.42
N ASP A 614 34.34 -40.70 -18.24
CA ASP A 614 34.92 -39.92 -19.34
C ASP A 614 33.97 -39.77 -20.54
N ASP A 615 34.33 -38.96 -21.53
CA ASP A 615 33.47 -38.65 -22.68
C ASP A 615 33.10 -39.88 -23.52
N ASP A 616 33.98 -40.88 -23.60
CA ASP A 616 33.74 -42.07 -24.42
C ASP A 616 32.80 -43.03 -23.68
N MET A 617 33.03 -43.24 -22.38
CA MET A 617 32.11 -43.99 -21.52
C MET A 617 30.73 -43.34 -21.42
N LEU A 618 30.65 -42.00 -21.31
CA LEU A 618 29.37 -41.29 -21.28
C LEU A 618 28.56 -41.54 -22.56
N LYS A 619 29.18 -41.45 -23.74
CA LYS A 619 28.51 -41.72 -25.02
C LYS A 619 28.03 -43.17 -25.11
N GLU A 620 28.86 -44.12 -24.67
CA GLU A 620 28.50 -45.53 -24.66
C GLU A 620 27.31 -45.79 -23.70
N ALA A 621 27.37 -45.23 -22.49
CA ALA A 621 26.31 -45.37 -21.49
C ALA A 621 24.99 -44.76 -21.96
N ILE A 622 25.03 -43.54 -22.51
CA ILE A 622 23.82 -42.85 -23.00
C ILE A 622 23.18 -43.64 -24.16
N ALA A 623 24.00 -44.10 -25.10
CA ALA A 623 23.52 -44.93 -26.22
C ALA A 623 22.94 -46.27 -25.73
N TYR A 624 23.49 -46.84 -24.66
CA TYR A 624 22.94 -48.07 -24.08
C TYR A 624 21.63 -47.81 -23.33
N ILE A 625 21.52 -46.72 -22.57
CA ILE A 625 20.31 -46.38 -21.82
C ILE A 625 19.13 -46.19 -22.77
N ASP A 626 19.35 -45.53 -23.91
CA ASP A 626 18.38 -45.40 -25.01
C ASP A 626 16.97 -45.01 -24.54
N HIS A 627 16.90 -43.92 -23.76
CA HIS A 627 15.66 -43.36 -23.19
C HIS A 627 14.88 -44.29 -22.24
N ARG A 628 15.47 -45.41 -21.79
CA ARG A 628 14.83 -46.32 -20.81
C ARG A 628 14.87 -45.80 -19.37
N ALA A 629 15.74 -44.82 -19.09
CA ALA A 629 15.84 -44.08 -17.85
C ALA A 629 16.26 -42.64 -18.16
N GLU A 630 15.95 -41.70 -17.26
CA GLU A 630 16.54 -40.35 -17.33
C GLU A 630 18.02 -40.40 -16.93
N ILE A 631 18.83 -39.52 -17.52
CA ILE A 631 20.28 -39.52 -17.35
C ILE A 631 20.72 -38.31 -16.56
N GLU A 632 21.35 -38.55 -15.41
CA GLU A 632 22.04 -37.55 -14.62
C GLU A 632 23.55 -37.73 -14.75
N VAL A 633 24.30 -36.63 -14.92
CA VAL A 633 25.77 -36.64 -14.86
C VAL A 633 26.24 -35.93 -13.60
N SER A 634 27.10 -36.62 -12.84
CA SER A 634 27.72 -36.14 -11.60
C SER A 634 29.23 -36.40 -11.63
N GLY A 635 29.97 -35.68 -10.78
CA GLY A 635 31.41 -35.88 -10.60
C GLY A 635 32.26 -35.19 -11.68
N ASN A 636 33.31 -34.50 -11.25
CA ASN A 636 34.22 -33.75 -12.13
C ASN A 636 33.56 -32.74 -13.09
N VAL A 637 32.32 -32.30 -12.83
CA VAL A 637 31.64 -31.25 -13.60
C VAL A 637 31.91 -29.88 -12.97
N THR A 638 32.59 -29.01 -13.71
CA THR A 638 32.93 -27.63 -13.32
C THR A 638 32.28 -26.64 -14.27
N LYS A 639 32.25 -25.36 -13.87
CA LYS A 639 31.76 -24.27 -14.73
C LYS A 639 32.46 -24.24 -16.09
N GLU A 640 33.75 -24.59 -16.13
CA GLU A 640 34.59 -24.55 -17.32
C GLU A 640 34.34 -25.73 -18.27
N ASN A 641 33.86 -26.87 -17.77
CA ASN A 641 33.70 -28.07 -18.59
C ASN A 641 32.24 -28.50 -18.82
N ILE A 642 31.26 -27.90 -18.13
CA ILE A 642 29.84 -28.28 -18.20
C ILE A 642 29.27 -28.19 -19.62
N ALA A 643 29.76 -27.25 -20.44
CA ALA A 643 29.30 -27.06 -21.81
C ALA A 643 29.53 -28.29 -22.71
N ARG A 644 30.49 -29.17 -22.38
CA ARG A 644 30.77 -30.41 -23.15
C ARG A 644 29.58 -31.36 -23.18
N LEU A 645 28.70 -31.28 -22.18
CA LEU A 645 27.57 -32.20 -21.99
C LEU A 645 26.34 -31.83 -22.84
N THR A 646 26.27 -30.59 -23.34
CA THR A 646 25.07 -30.01 -23.99
C THR A 646 24.56 -30.79 -25.21
N ASN A 647 25.44 -31.51 -25.91
CA ASN A 647 25.11 -32.25 -27.13
C ASN A 647 25.06 -33.77 -26.94
N LEU A 648 25.18 -34.27 -25.70
CA LEU A 648 25.29 -35.71 -25.44
C LEU A 648 23.95 -36.39 -25.16
N GLY A 649 22.86 -35.63 -24.97
CA GLY A 649 21.55 -36.20 -24.61
C GLY A 649 21.38 -36.48 -23.12
N VAL A 650 22.05 -35.69 -22.27
CA VAL A 650 21.91 -35.71 -20.81
C VAL A 650 20.65 -34.95 -20.41
N ASP A 651 19.91 -35.43 -19.41
CA ASP A 651 18.72 -34.74 -18.89
C ASP A 651 19.07 -33.79 -17.74
N TYR A 652 19.95 -34.26 -16.84
CA TYR A 652 20.30 -33.57 -15.60
C TYR A 652 21.81 -33.49 -15.39
N VAL A 653 22.28 -32.37 -14.83
CA VAL A 653 23.66 -32.24 -14.35
C VAL A 653 23.60 -31.76 -12.91
N SER A 654 24.11 -32.56 -11.97
CA SER A 654 24.16 -32.16 -10.57
C SER A 654 25.53 -31.62 -10.17
N SER A 655 25.53 -30.52 -9.40
CA SER A 655 26.76 -29.91 -8.92
C SER A 655 26.63 -29.45 -7.48
N GLY A 656 27.49 -30.01 -6.62
CA GLY A 656 27.62 -29.56 -5.23
C GLY A 656 28.19 -28.15 -5.11
N ALA A 657 28.96 -27.71 -6.12
CA ALA A 657 29.63 -26.41 -6.10
C ALA A 657 28.64 -25.25 -6.03
N LEU A 658 27.40 -25.44 -6.53
CA LEU A 658 26.32 -24.47 -6.46
C LEU A 658 26.05 -24.00 -5.03
N THR A 659 26.16 -24.91 -4.05
CA THR A 659 25.95 -24.57 -2.64
C THR A 659 27.28 -24.41 -1.92
N HIS A 660 28.15 -25.43 -1.85
CA HIS A 660 29.32 -25.39 -0.97
C HIS A 660 30.49 -24.54 -1.47
N SER A 661 30.52 -24.17 -2.75
CA SER A 661 31.61 -23.38 -3.35
C SER A 661 31.21 -21.97 -3.80
N ALA A 662 29.91 -21.65 -3.75
CA ALA A 662 29.46 -20.30 -4.11
C ALA A 662 30.02 -19.26 -3.12
N PRO A 663 30.64 -18.17 -3.60
CA PRO A 663 31.01 -17.05 -2.76
C PRO A 663 29.76 -16.34 -2.23
N ILE A 664 29.91 -15.45 -1.26
CA ILE A 664 28.86 -14.50 -0.89
C ILE A 664 28.77 -13.39 -1.94
N LEU A 665 27.60 -12.75 -2.06
CA LEU A 665 27.48 -11.45 -2.75
C LEU A 665 27.67 -10.34 -1.72
N ASP A 666 28.58 -9.39 -1.93
CA ASP A 666 28.81 -8.33 -0.94
C ASP A 666 27.66 -7.31 -0.89
N LEU A 667 27.12 -7.07 0.32
CA LEU A 667 26.00 -6.18 0.60
C LEU A 667 26.29 -5.44 1.90
N SER A 668 25.67 -4.26 2.09
CA SER A 668 25.88 -3.51 3.33
C SER A 668 24.64 -2.74 3.77
N LEU A 669 24.42 -2.67 5.08
CA LEU A 669 23.57 -1.66 5.69
C LEU A 669 24.42 -0.40 5.97
N LYS A 670 24.00 0.75 5.43
CA LYS A 670 24.72 2.03 5.52
C LYS A 670 23.76 3.20 5.67
N ASN A 671 24.31 4.40 5.90
CA ASN A 671 23.56 5.64 6.02
C ASN A 671 22.51 5.62 7.14
N LEU A 672 22.80 4.92 8.24
CA LEU A 672 21.93 4.92 9.43
C LEU A 672 21.78 6.36 9.93
N HIS A 673 20.53 6.82 10.02
CA HIS A 673 20.18 8.13 10.56
C HIS A 673 19.03 7.99 11.57
N VAL A 674 19.15 8.71 12.67
CA VAL A 674 18.13 8.78 13.72
C VAL A 674 17.08 9.80 13.28
N LEU A 675 15.80 9.46 13.46
CA LEU A 675 14.65 10.32 13.14
C LEU A 675 14.28 11.27 14.29
#